data_AF-A0A085G6F1-F1
#
_entry.id   AF-A0A085G6F1-F1
#
_cell.length_a   1.000
_cell.length_b   1.000
_cell.length_c   1.000
_cell.angle_alpha   90.00
_cell.angle_beta   90.00
_cell.angle_gamma   90.00
#
_symmetry.space_group_name_H-M   'P 1'
#
loop_
_entity.id
_entity.type
_entity.pdbx_description
1 polymer ?
#
loop_
_entity_poly.entity_id
_entity_poly.type
_entity_poly.pdbx_seq_one_letter_code
_entity_poly.pdbx_strand_id
1 'polypeptide(L)'
;MPADPRRGFPVNGVESWHGGIHIPHTDTGALTNPLRAVADGVVIYASYPALTEKRDTKPLNYDGATDNGCVLIRHEILIGEEPVACVFYSLTMHMKQVRPEIQGKAGVRVRRGQIIGTTGMVSGRNAYHFQMCCSSDMLKMLCGRDHGHLDVSEPGRVKPAYGNRYFFLPEGTAIYEGGTPYGLSAYPCCVTTEALYVIHEGAKTRTLIKVSDDYQPVGETAIPVDYICEPTPTVGGHKTYSEWVRVAYPGDEGWVDVSSPTVNAWTDADFPDWAGWALIDDDATPDGQCNSATVKKAREKQDVDFTRFICKFPLEWDFASFDTRFSWLKAPNDSQPEPMSEKSYSELKEHAKALSFFDKLPVGTQNELAGQVWHCDPRGLMIQLQKAERRLIFSTKNMMNDFTADDMRYGDLSKEQILAQGKLNRVNIFGEEFKINLFNFNKTVDEHFASMDSMAFWTASGEFAPLIQIMLEKFRKNEGGVLRHELLNKAFLEHKTTKECVNTIKKIMQQIFYGNECNVFKGNDFIKITLDIAEQVTLPKFTDFDWFNGLGITIHDTYSTKIYLDDFEIMETETVSSRRKKFKARLTFQIQDHFGLDIADLNGKIFELSPWFCSWFILQRYRSYGFKPFINESKFSFWIEG
;
A
#
# COMPACT_ATOMS: atom_id res chain seq x y z
N MET A 1 -17.98 -5.15 10.06
CA MET A 1 -19.02 -4.37 10.78
C MET A 1 -20.37 -4.73 10.19
N PRO A 2 -21.32 -5.28 10.96
CA PRO A 2 -22.68 -5.50 10.47
C PRO A 2 -23.40 -4.14 10.31
N ALA A 3 -24.12 -3.95 9.21
CA ALA A 3 -24.89 -2.74 8.95
C ALA A 3 -26.37 -3.12 8.76
N ASP A 4 -27.29 -2.28 9.24
CA ASP A 4 -28.73 -2.43 8.93
C ASP A 4 -28.94 -2.16 7.43
N PRO A 5 -29.39 -3.14 6.63
CA PRO A 5 -29.55 -2.96 5.18
C PRO A 5 -30.55 -1.88 4.79
N ARG A 6 -31.48 -1.50 5.68
CA ARG A 6 -32.47 -0.44 5.43
C ARG A 6 -31.99 0.96 5.85
N ARG A 7 -30.84 1.04 6.51
CA ARG A 7 -30.23 2.28 7.02
C ARG A 7 -28.72 2.26 6.73
N GLY A 8 -28.39 1.88 5.50
CA GLY A 8 -27.03 1.74 5.01
C GLY A 8 -26.65 2.85 4.03
N PHE A 9 -25.35 2.90 3.73
CA PHE A 9 -24.78 3.71 2.68
C PHE A 9 -25.01 3.05 1.30
N PRO A 10 -25.24 3.82 0.22
CA PRO A 10 -25.39 5.27 0.19
C PRO A 10 -26.85 5.75 0.28
N VAL A 11 -27.83 4.84 0.33
CA VAL A 11 -29.26 5.18 0.28
C VAL A 11 -30.03 4.41 1.34
N ASN A 12 -30.91 5.11 2.06
CA ASN A 12 -31.77 4.49 3.08
C ASN A 12 -33.05 3.87 2.46
N GLY A 13 -33.86 3.21 3.29
CA GLY A 13 -35.09 2.54 2.85
C GLY A 13 -36.22 3.43 2.33
N VAL A 14 -36.04 4.76 2.29
CA VAL A 14 -36.99 5.72 1.68
C VAL A 14 -36.37 6.47 0.50
N GLU A 15 -35.34 5.89 -0.12
CA GLU A 15 -34.68 6.41 -1.32
C GLU A 15 -33.99 7.76 -1.13
N SER A 16 -33.55 8.07 0.10
CA SER A 16 -32.81 9.29 0.43
C SER A 16 -31.34 9.00 0.70
N TRP A 17 -30.47 9.93 0.33
CA TRP A 17 -29.03 9.85 0.58
C TRP A 17 -28.74 9.61 2.06
N HIS A 18 -27.83 8.69 2.35
CA HIS A 18 -27.44 8.32 3.70
C HIS A 18 -25.92 8.30 3.83
N GLY A 19 -25.40 9.19 4.68
CA GLY A 19 -23.97 9.49 4.79
C GLY A 19 -23.11 8.40 5.43
N GLY A 20 -23.70 7.33 5.95
CA GLY A 20 -22.99 6.36 6.77
C GLY A 20 -23.73 5.03 6.90
N ILE A 21 -23.54 4.35 8.02
CA ILE A 21 -24.19 3.06 8.29
C ILE A 21 -24.72 3.05 9.72
N HIS A 22 -25.87 2.39 9.93
CA HIS A 22 -26.33 2.06 11.27
C HIS A 22 -25.81 0.67 11.66
N ILE A 23 -25.05 0.62 12.76
CA ILE A 23 -24.44 -0.62 13.26
C ILE A 23 -25.27 -1.11 14.46
N PRO A 24 -26.00 -2.24 14.33
CA PRO A 24 -26.77 -2.79 15.43
C PRO A 24 -25.85 -3.40 16.50
N HIS A 25 -26.30 -3.38 17.75
CA HIS A 25 -25.64 -4.06 18.85
C HIS A 25 -26.66 -4.74 19.77
N THR A 26 -26.20 -5.74 20.52
CA THR A 26 -27.03 -6.53 21.44
C THR A 26 -26.98 -6.01 22.87
N ASP A 27 -26.22 -4.94 23.15
CA ASP A 27 -26.04 -4.45 24.52
C ASP A 27 -27.35 -3.93 25.11
N THR A 28 -27.89 -4.71 26.04
CA THR A 28 -29.03 -4.34 26.89
C THR A 28 -28.60 -4.18 28.36
N GLY A 29 -27.34 -4.49 28.69
CA GLY A 29 -26.78 -4.54 30.05
C GLY A 29 -25.89 -3.35 30.45
N ALA A 30 -25.26 -3.46 31.63
CA ALA A 30 -24.39 -2.42 32.22
C ALA A 30 -22.97 -2.36 31.61
N LEU A 31 -22.48 -3.45 31.01
CA LEU A 31 -21.21 -3.52 30.27
C LEU A 31 -21.50 -3.18 28.80
N THR A 32 -21.32 -1.92 28.45
CA THR A 32 -21.64 -1.37 27.12
C THR A 32 -20.47 -1.59 26.15
N ASN A 33 -20.76 -1.88 24.88
CA ASN A 33 -19.70 -1.95 23.87
C ASN A 33 -19.07 -0.57 23.70
N PRO A 34 -17.74 -0.45 23.89
CA PRO A 34 -17.07 0.82 23.72
C PRO A 34 -17.03 1.18 22.24
N LEU A 35 -17.42 2.42 21.94
CA LEU A 35 -17.17 3.05 20.67
C LEU A 35 -15.76 3.62 20.67
N ARG A 36 -15.03 3.45 19.57
CA ARG A 36 -13.60 3.80 19.47
C ARG A 36 -13.33 4.70 18.27
N ALA A 37 -12.35 5.59 18.40
CA ALA A 37 -11.87 6.38 17.27
C ALA A 37 -11.18 5.47 16.23
N VAL A 38 -11.47 5.67 14.94
CA VAL A 38 -10.95 4.83 13.84
C VAL A 38 -9.50 5.15 13.46
N ALA A 39 -9.06 6.36 13.78
CA ALA A 39 -7.70 6.83 13.56
C ALA A 39 -7.37 7.92 14.58
N ASP A 40 -6.09 8.26 14.68
CA ASP A 40 -5.64 9.45 15.38
C ASP A 40 -6.33 10.70 14.82
N GLY A 41 -6.64 11.65 15.70
CA GLY A 41 -7.35 12.85 15.28
C GLY A 41 -7.59 13.83 16.40
N VAL A 42 -8.36 14.87 16.07
CA VAL A 42 -8.78 15.92 16.98
C VAL A 42 -10.30 15.96 16.98
N VAL A 43 -10.91 15.85 18.15
CA VAL A 43 -12.34 16.04 18.32
C VAL A 43 -12.67 17.51 18.02
N ILE A 44 -13.49 17.74 17.01
CA ILE A 44 -13.92 19.10 16.62
C ILE A 44 -15.31 19.42 17.15
N TYR A 45 -16.12 18.40 17.46
CA TYR A 45 -17.39 18.54 18.13
C TYR A 45 -17.74 17.30 18.91
N ALA A 46 -18.31 17.48 20.10
CA ALA A 46 -18.85 16.40 20.91
C ALA A 46 -20.05 16.90 21.71
N SER A 47 -21.16 16.17 21.64
CA SER A 47 -22.39 16.47 22.37
C SER A 47 -22.73 15.33 23.33
N TYR A 48 -23.10 15.67 24.56
CA TYR A 48 -23.59 14.69 25.52
C TYR A 48 -25.06 14.35 25.20
N PRO A 49 -25.46 13.07 25.30
CA PRO A 49 -26.84 12.69 25.06
C PRO A 49 -27.78 13.29 26.10
N ALA A 50 -29.00 13.56 25.67
CA ALA A 50 -30.07 13.95 26.57
C ALA A 50 -30.33 12.85 27.62
N LEU A 51 -30.78 13.24 28.81
CA LEU A 51 -31.24 12.29 29.82
C LEU A 51 -32.36 11.40 29.25
N THR A 52 -32.46 10.17 29.74
CA THR A 52 -33.44 9.17 29.30
C THR A 52 -34.86 9.73 29.20
N GLU A 53 -35.30 10.53 30.18
CA GLU A 53 -36.63 11.16 30.19
C GLU A 53 -36.87 12.09 28.99
N LYS A 54 -35.84 12.83 28.57
CA LYS A 54 -35.88 13.70 27.38
C LYS A 54 -35.74 12.90 26.08
N ARG A 55 -34.96 11.82 26.10
CA ARG A 55 -34.82 10.89 24.98
C ARG A 55 -36.14 10.20 24.65
N ASP A 56 -36.90 9.83 25.68
CA ASP A 56 -38.16 9.10 25.58
C ASP A 56 -39.37 10.02 25.30
N THR A 57 -39.14 11.30 25.07
CA THR A 57 -40.15 12.30 24.69
C THR A 57 -39.79 13.00 23.38
N LYS A 58 -40.77 13.63 22.72
CA LYS A 58 -40.50 14.44 21.52
C LYS A 58 -39.60 15.64 21.90
N PRO A 59 -38.65 16.05 21.03
CA PRO A 59 -38.51 15.60 19.64
C PRO A 59 -37.64 14.35 19.45
N LEU A 60 -36.93 13.85 20.47
CA LEU A 60 -36.01 12.70 20.31
C LEU A 60 -36.73 11.36 20.13
N ASN A 61 -37.93 11.21 20.67
CA ASN A 61 -38.79 10.04 20.46
C ASN A 61 -39.76 10.27 19.28
N TYR A 62 -39.23 10.58 18.09
CA TYR A 62 -40.03 10.82 16.88
C TYR A 62 -40.61 9.52 16.31
N ASP A 63 -39.75 8.54 16.00
CA ASP A 63 -40.09 7.21 15.50
C ASP A 63 -39.63 6.08 16.45
N GLY A 64 -39.40 6.44 17.72
CA GLY A 64 -38.81 5.61 18.75
C GLY A 64 -37.68 6.33 19.48
N ALA A 65 -37.35 5.88 20.70
CA ALA A 65 -36.33 6.51 21.52
C ALA A 65 -34.99 6.59 20.77
N THR A 66 -34.42 7.81 20.71
CA THR A 66 -33.20 8.10 19.95
C THR A 66 -32.24 8.95 20.77
N ASP A 67 -31.06 8.41 21.04
CA ASP A 67 -29.98 9.17 21.67
C ASP A 67 -29.43 10.21 20.69
N ASN A 68 -29.05 11.38 21.22
CA ASN A 68 -28.44 12.48 20.47
C ASN A 68 -27.00 12.79 20.90
N GLY A 69 -26.38 11.86 21.63
CA GLY A 69 -24.94 11.93 21.90
C GLY A 69 -24.15 11.71 20.63
N CYS A 70 -23.12 12.51 20.40
CA CYS A 70 -22.31 12.40 19.20
C CYS A 70 -20.88 12.88 19.39
N VAL A 71 -19.99 12.39 18.53
CA VAL A 71 -18.59 12.81 18.44
C VAL A 71 -18.19 12.90 16.96
N LEU A 72 -17.70 14.07 16.55
CA LEU A 72 -17.10 14.33 15.25
C LEU A 72 -15.59 14.55 15.44
N ILE A 73 -14.80 13.79 14.70
CA ILE A 73 -13.34 13.80 14.76
C ILE A 73 -12.79 14.21 13.39
N ARG A 74 -11.89 15.20 13.36
CA ARG A 74 -11.04 15.48 12.21
C ARG A 74 -9.78 14.63 12.33
N HIS A 75 -9.54 13.79 11.35
CA HIS A 75 -8.35 12.97 11.25
C HIS A 75 -7.34 13.63 10.33
N GLU A 76 -6.06 13.51 10.68
CA GLU A 76 -4.95 13.87 9.81
C GLU A 76 -3.89 12.79 9.99
N ILE A 77 -3.79 11.91 9.00
CA ILE A 77 -2.87 10.77 9.02
C ILE A 77 -1.96 10.82 7.81
N LEU A 78 -0.82 10.13 7.87
CA LEU A 78 0.04 9.97 6.72
C LEU A 78 -0.27 8.66 5.99
N ILE A 79 -0.41 8.70 4.68
CA ILE A 79 -0.73 7.54 3.82
C ILE A 79 0.29 7.37 2.69
N GLY A 80 0.43 6.13 2.23
CA GLY A 80 1.27 5.76 1.09
C GLY A 80 2.75 5.57 1.46
N GLU A 81 3.47 4.83 0.59
CA GLU A 81 4.89 4.54 0.80
C GLU A 81 5.72 5.82 0.96
N GLU A 82 5.58 6.78 0.05
CA GLU A 82 6.04 8.15 0.29
C GLU A 82 4.95 8.92 1.06
N PRO A 83 5.16 9.23 2.36
CA PRO A 83 4.05 9.64 3.22
C PRO A 83 3.41 10.98 2.78
N VAL A 84 2.10 10.98 2.51
CA VAL A 84 1.29 12.17 2.20
C VAL A 84 0.20 12.36 3.26
N ALA A 85 -0.07 13.61 3.65
CA ALA A 85 -1.11 13.93 4.61
C ALA A 85 -2.52 13.71 4.02
N CYS A 86 -3.33 12.93 4.73
CA CYS A 86 -4.73 12.65 4.42
C CYS A 86 -5.63 13.17 5.53
N VAL A 87 -6.53 14.09 5.18
CA VAL A 87 -7.55 14.61 6.09
C VAL A 87 -8.91 14.03 5.73
N PHE A 88 -9.59 13.51 6.74
CA PHE A 88 -10.98 13.06 6.63
C PHE A 88 -11.67 13.23 7.97
N TYR A 89 -13.00 13.08 7.97
CA TYR A 89 -13.83 13.22 9.16
C TYR A 89 -14.50 11.89 9.46
N SER A 90 -14.61 11.55 10.76
CA SER A 90 -15.49 10.48 11.21
C SER A 90 -16.51 11.01 12.21
N LEU A 91 -17.76 10.61 12.01
CA LEU A 91 -18.88 10.97 12.85
C LEU A 91 -19.46 9.72 13.48
N THR A 92 -19.62 9.75 14.80
CA THR A 92 -20.37 8.75 15.56
C THR A 92 -21.57 9.42 16.20
N MET A 93 -22.78 8.96 15.88
CA MET A 93 -24.07 9.50 16.35
C MET A 93 -24.85 8.43 17.13
N HIS A 94 -25.85 8.88 17.89
CA HIS A 94 -26.71 8.04 18.73
C HIS A 94 -25.94 7.32 19.85
N MET A 95 -24.99 8.02 20.45
CA MET A 95 -24.21 7.53 21.58
C MET A 95 -25.00 7.71 22.87
N LYS A 96 -25.07 6.68 23.72
CA LYS A 96 -25.70 6.76 25.05
C LYS A 96 -24.80 7.43 26.09
N GLN A 97 -23.49 7.38 25.88
CA GLN A 97 -22.52 8.13 26.67
C GLN A 97 -21.38 8.60 25.78
N VAL A 98 -20.93 9.83 26.02
CA VAL A 98 -19.66 10.36 25.51
C VAL A 98 -18.69 10.43 26.67
N ARG A 99 -17.43 10.06 26.43
CA ARG A 99 -16.38 10.06 27.46
C ARG A 99 -16.17 11.46 28.07
N PRO A 100 -16.09 11.61 29.40
CA PRO A 100 -15.92 12.90 30.06
C PRO A 100 -14.68 13.68 29.62
N GLU A 101 -13.62 12.98 29.19
CA GLU A 101 -12.38 13.61 28.70
C GLU A 101 -12.59 14.36 27.37
N ILE A 102 -13.58 13.93 26.59
CA ILE A 102 -13.95 14.49 25.27
C ILE A 102 -15.16 15.42 25.39
N GLN A 103 -15.95 15.26 26.45
CA GLN A 103 -17.20 15.97 26.69
C GLN A 103 -17.03 17.50 26.65
N GLY A 104 -17.78 18.15 25.76
CA GLY A 104 -17.88 19.62 25.69
C GLY A 104 -16.58 20.34 25.35
N LYS A 105 -15.57 19.62 24.84
CA LYS A 105 -14.24 20.15 24.54
C LYS A 105 -13.88 19.86 23.09
N ALA A 106 -13.95 20.87 22.24
CA ALA A 106 -13.27 20.84 20.95
C ALA A 106 -11.75 20.95 21.16
N GLY A 107 -10.97 20.38 20.25
CA GLY A 107 -9.51 20.39 20.30
C GLY A 107 -8.87 19.22 21.06
N VAL A 108 -9.66 18.31 21.63
CA VAL A 108 -9.14 17.13 22.34
C VAL A 108 -8.54 16.15 21.34
N ARG A 109 -7.28 15.78 21.52
CA ARG A 109 -6.63 14.74 20.73
C ARG A 109 -7.13 13.36 21.15
N VAL A 110 -7.42 12.52 20.16
CA VAL A 110 -7.79 11.12 20.37
C VAL A 110 -6.88 10.22 19.55
N ARG A 111 -6.61 9.03 20.07
CA ARG A 111 -5.84 7.98 19.39
C ARG A 111 -6.73 7.00 18.68
N ARG A 112 -6.22 6.39 17.61
CA ARG A 112 -6.80 5.17 17.05
C ARG A 112 -7.07 4.15 18.15
N GLY A 113 -8.26 3.59 18.16
CA GLY A 113 -8.69 2.60 19.15
C GLY A 113 -9.05 3.17 20.52
N GLN A 114 -8.81 4.47 20.80
CA GLN A 114 -9.23 5.09 22.05
C GLN A 114 -10.75 5.05 22.17
N ILE A 115 -11.24 4.66 23.35
CA ILE A 115 -12.67 4.67 23.66
C ILE A 115 -13.15 6.12 23.69
N ILE A 116 -14.17 6.43 22.90
CA ILE A 116 -14.79 7.77 22.80
C ILE A 116 -16.16 7.84 23.47
N GLY A 117 -16.77 6.69 23.75
CA GLY A 117 -18.07 6.60 24.40
C GLY A 117 -18.66 5.21 24.27
N THR A 118 -19.98 5.12 24.30
CA THR A 118 -20.71 3.85 24.31
C THR A 118 -21.88 3.88 23.33
N THR A 119 -22.21 2.68 22.83
CA THR A 119 -23.35 2.43 21.95
C THR A 119 -24.66 2.88 22.59
N GLY A 120 -25.59 3.41 21.78
CA GLY A 120 -26.88 3.91 22.24
C GLY A 120 -28.04 3.41 21.38
N MET A 121 -29.06 4.24 21.23
CA MET A 121 -30.32 3.85 20.62
C MET A 121 -30.74 4.81 19.51
N VAL A 122 -31.33 4.26 18.46
CA VAL A 122 -31.96 5.03 17.38
C VAL A 122 -33.27 4.37 16.97
N SER A 123 -34.35 5.15 16.93
CA SER A 123 -35.69 4.69 16.59
C SER A 123 -36.13 3.46 17.41
N GLY A 124 -35.83 3.47 18.72
CA GLY A 124 -36.16 2.38 19.64
C GLY A 124 -35.32 1.12 19.49
N ARG A 125 -34.26 1.13 18.66
CA ARG A 125 -33.36 -0.01 18.44
C ARG A 125 -31.96 0.29 18.94
N ASN A 126 -31.33 -0.71 19.55
CA ASN A 126 -29.93 -0.68 19.94
C ASN A 126 -29.03 -0.64 18.69
N ALA A 127 -28.62 0.57 18.32
CA ALA A 127 -27.77 0.84 17.18
C ALA A 127 -27.15 2.24 17.32
N TYR A 128 -26.04 2.45 16.62
CA TYR A 128 -25.43 3.76 16.46
C TYR A 128 -25.17 4.04 14.99
N HIS A 129 -25.09 5.31 14.62
CA HIS A 129 -24.75 5.71 13.25
C HIS A 129 -23.26 6.05 13.17
N PHE A 130 -22.58 5.53 12.14
CA PHE A 130 -21.18 5.79 11.87
C PHE A 130 -20.98 6.23 10.42
N GLN A 131 -20.27 7.34 10.24
CA GLN A 131 -20.08 7.97 8.94
C GLN A 131 -18.63 8.44 8.77
N MET A 132 -18.14 8.38 7.53
CA MET A 132 -16.86 8.98 7.14
C MET A 132 -17.04 9.85 5.89
N CYS A 133 -16.43 11.03 5.89
CA CYS A 133 -16.50 11.95 4.76
C CYS A 133 -15.23 12.81 4.61
N CYS A 134 -15.07 13.44 3.45
CA CYS A 134 -13.96 14.33 3.14
C CYS A 134 -14.34 15.41 2.12
N SER A 135 -13.53 16.46 2.02
CA SER A 135 -13.70 17.52 1.02
C SER A 135 -13.24 17.06 -0.37
N SER A 136 -13.61 17.82 -1.42
CA SER A 136 -13.17 17.53 -2.80
C SER A 136 -11.65 17.52 -2.94
N ASP A 137 -10.96 18.49 -2.31
CA ASP A 137 -9.49 18.56 -2.33
C ASP A 137 -8.87 17.31 -1.70
N MET A 138 -9.52 16.76 -0.67
CA MET A 138 -9.05 15.54 -0.01
C MET A 138 -9.35 14.28 -0.81
N LEU A 139 -10.46 14.23 -1.54
CA LEU A 139 -10.70 13.15 -2.47
C LEU A 139 -9.66 13.15 -3.62
N LYS A 140 -9.36 14.32 -4.21
CA LYS A 140 -8.30 14.45 -5.23
C LYS A 140 -6.94 13.99 -4.71
N MET A 141 -6.59 14.35 -3.49
CA MET A 141 -5.35 13.87 -2.89
C MET A 141 -5.38 12.35 -2.68
N LEU A 142 -6.48 11.82 -2.16
CA LEU A 142 -6.64 10.39 -1.85
C LEU A 142 -6.55 9.54 -3.11
N CYS A 143 -7.38 9.81 -4.13
CA CYS A 143 -7.52 8.96 -5.32
C CYS A 143 -7.14 9.59 -6.67
N GLY A 144 -6.68 10.83 -6.68
CA GLY A 144 -6.20 11.52 -7.90
C GLY A 144 -7.28 12.24 -8.69
N ARG A 145 -8.55 12.08 -8.31
CA ARG A 145 -9.71 12.69 -8.99
C ARG A 145 -10.83 12.98 -8.01
N ASP A 146 -11.79 13.79 -8.44
CA ASP A 146 -13.03 14.08 -7.70
C ASP A 146 -14.26 14.06 -8.60
N HIS A 147 -14.22 13.34 -9.71
CA HIS A 147 -15.35 13.12 -10.60
C HIS A 147 -15.00 12.00 -11.58
N GLY A 148 -16.03 11.34 -12.09
CA GLY A 148 -15.92 10.39 -13.21
C GLY A 148 -14.94 9.24 -13.03
N HIS A 149 -14.53 8.69 -14.17
CA HIS A 149 -13.67 7.52 -14.28
C HIS A 149 -12.19 7.85 -14.14
N LEU A 150 -11.39 6.85 -13.78
CA LEU A 150 -9.94 6.92 -13.86
C LEU A 150 -9.51 7.14 -15.31
N ASP A 151 -8.67 8.15 -15.55
CA ASP A 151 -8.07 8.37 -16.86
C ASP A 151 -7.01 7.31 -17.13
N VAL A 152 -7.32 6.38 -18.03
CA VAL A 152 -6.42 5.28 -18.40
C VAL A 152 -5.38 5.65 -19.45
N SER A 153 -5.47 6.85 -20.03
CA SER A 153 -4.52 7.33 -21.04
C SER A 153 -3.20 7.82 -20.44
N GLU A 154 -3.21 8.16 -19.16
CA GLU A 154 -2.04 8.63 -18.41
C GLU A 154 -1.56 7.56 -17.41
N PRO A 155 -0.25 7.49 -17.09
CA PRO A 155 0.25 6.57 -16.09
C PRO A 155 -0.26 6.92 -14.68
N GLY A 156 -0.26 5.93 -13.78
CA GLY A 156 -0.62 6.13 -12.38
C GLY A 156 0.26 7.12 -11.65
N ARG A 157 -0.26 7.65 -10.54
CA ARG A 157 0.41 8.67 -9.76
C ARG A 157 1.63 8.09 -9.03
N VAL A 158 2.64 8.94 -8.83
CA VAL A 158 3.82 8.58 -8.03
C VAL A 158 3.48 8.51 -6.53
N LYS A 159 2.60 9.39 -6.04
CA LYS A 159 2.17 9.43 -4.64
C LYS A 159 0.74 9.96 -4.43
N PRO A 160 0.02 9.47 -3.41
CA PRO A 160 0.36 8.29 -2.61
C PRO A 160 0.30 7.01 -3.48
N ALA A 161 1.12 6.03 -3.14
CA ALA A 161 1.13 4.71 -3.79
C ALA A 161 1.16 3.64 -2.70
N TYR A 162 0.29 2.63 -2.80
CA TYR A 162 0.19 1.53 -1.84
C TYR A 162 -0.67 0.37 -2.38
N GLY A 163 -0.56 -0.79 -1.74
CA GLY A 163 -1.45 -1.93 -1.98
C GLY A 163 -1.16 -2.69 -3.27
N ASN A 164 -2.22 -3.16 -3.91
CA ASN A 164 -2.19 -3.98 -5.12
C ASN A 164 -1.83 -3.15 -6.36
N ARG A 165 -1.50 -3.84 -7.46
CA ARG A 165 -1.21 -3.22 -8.76
C ARG A 165 -2.32 -3.47 -9.76
N TYR A 166 -2.51 -2.52 -10.65
CA TYR A 166 -3.52 -2.56 -11.69
C TYR A 166 -2.89 -2.15 -13.01
N PHE A 167 -3.22 -2.83 -14.10
CA PHE A 167 -2.64 -2.55 -15.41
C PHE A 167 -3.72 -2.33 -16.46
N PHE A 168 -3.42 -1.44 -17.40
CA PHE A 168 -4.17 -1.28 -18.63
C PHE A 168 -3.28 -1.74 -19.78
N LEU A 169 -3.74 -2.78 -20.48
CA LEU A 169 -3.09 -3.32 -21.66
C LEU A 169 -3.88 -2.82 -22.88
N PRO A 170 -3.34 -1.90 -23.69
CA PRO A 170 -4.06 -1.41 -24.88
C PRO A 170 -4.28 -2.54 -25.90
N GLU A 171 -5.18 -2.30 -26.85
CA GLU A 171 -5.27 -3.12 -28.06
C GLU A 171 -3.90 -3.21 -28.76
N GLY A 172 -3.55 -4.39 -29.26
CA GLY A 172 -2.25 -4.65 -29.87
C GLY A 172 -1.16 -5.11 -28.89
N THR A 173 -1.49 -5.33 -27.62
CA THR A 173 -0.53 -5.84 -26.62
C THR A 173 -0.18 -7.30 -26.93
N ALA A 174 1.12 -7.60 -26.98
CA ALA A 174 1.63 -8.95 -27.22
C ALA A 174 1.63 -9.80 -25.94
N ILE A 175 1.10 -11.02 -26.04
CA ILE A 175 1.06 -12.03 -24.96
C ILE A 175 1.81 -13.28 -25.45
N TYR A 176 2.66 -13.84 -24.59
CA TYR A 176 3.54 -14.97 -24.92
C TYR A 176 3.18 -16.21 -24.11
N GLU A 177 3.11 -17.37 -24.77
CA GLU A 177 2.98 -18.66 -24.10
C GLU A 177 4.32 -19.10 -23.48
N GLY A 178 4.26 -19.87 -22.40
CA GLY A 178 5.44 -20.44 -21.73
C GLY A 178 5.17 -20.78 -20.27
N GLY A 179 5.86 -21.79 -19.74
CA GLY A 179 5.74 -22.17 -18.33
C GLY A 179 6.28 -21.09 -17.37
N THR A 180 7.35 -20.42 -17.80
CA THR A 180 7.92 -19.22 -17.16
C THR A 180 8.51 -18.32 -18.25
N PRO A 181 8.87 -17.07 -17.93
CA PRO A 181 9.57 -16.20 -18.87
C PRO A 181 10.94 -16.70 -19.36
N TYR A 182 11.50 -17.76 -18.75
CA TYR A 182 12.73 -18.41 -19.24
C TYR A 182 12.48 -19.45 -20.36
N GLY A 183 11.24 -19.66 -20.75
CA GLY A 183 10.87 -20.59 -21.82
C GLY A 183 9.64 -20.10 -22.57
N LEU A 184 9.66 -18.83 -22.99
CA LEU A 184 8.60 -18.23 -23.78
C LEU A 184 8.63 -18.74 -25.23
N SER A 185 7.53 -18.54 -25.92
CA SER A 185 7.46 -18.58 -27.38
C SER A 185 8.26 -17.43 -28.01
N ALA A 186 8.85 -17.68 -29.18
CA ALA A 186 9.58 -16.65 -29.94
C ALA A 186 8.66 -15.59 -30.58
N TYR A 187 7.38 -15.90 -30.72
CA TYR A 187 6.34 -15.04 -31.27
C TYR A 187 5.17 -15.01 -30.29
N PRO A 188 4.42 -13.90 -30.19
CA PRO A 188 3.27 -13.86 -29.32
C PRO A 188 2.25 -14.93 -29.70
N CYS A 189 1.72 -15.65 -28.71
CA CYS A 189 0.60 -16.57 -28.91
C CYS A 189 -0.71 -15.81 -29.11
N CYS A 190 -0.78 -14.58 -28.60
CA CYS A 190 -1.92 -13.69 -28.76
C CYS A 190 -1.44 -12.23 -28.89
N VAL A 191 -2.08 -11.50 -29.80
CA VAL A 191 -2.01 -10.03 -29.85
C VAL A 191 -3.43 -9.55 -29.54
N THR A 192 -3.59 -8.76 -28.49
CA THR A 192 -4.92 -8.37 -28.01
C THR A 192 -5.69 -7.61 -29.07
N THR A 193 -6.93 -8.01 -29.34
CA THR A 193 -7.84 -7.33 -30.29
C THR A 193 -8.70 -6.26 -29.62
N GLU A 194 -8.60 -6.15 -28.30
CA GLU A 194 -9.28 -5.18 -27.47
C GLU A 194 -8.40 -4.86 -26.24
N ALA A 195 -8.71 -3.77 -25.54
CA ALA A 195 -7.96 -3.42 -24.34
C ALA A 195 -8.34 -4.32 -23.15
N LEU A 196 -7.34 -4.73 -22.37
CA LEU A 196 -7.51 -5.54 -21.17
C LEU A 196 -7.23 -4.71 -19.91
N TYR A 197 -8.04 -4.92 -18.89
CA TYR A 197 -7.94 -4.28 -17.58
C TYR A 197 -7.58 -5.34 -16.55
N VAL A 198 -6.42 -5.18 -15.93
CA VAL A 198 -5.82 -6.21 -15.08
C VAL A 198 -5.84 -5.76 -13.62
N ILE A 199 -6.22 -6.68 -12.74
CA ILE A 199 -6.16 -6.56 -11.29
C ILE A 199 -5.13 -7.59 -10.80
N HIS A 200 -4.00 -7.12 -10.29
CA HIS A 200 -2.90 -7.96 -9.83
C HIS A 200 -2.78 -7.86 -8.31
N GLU A 201 -3.23 -8.91 -7.61
CA GLU A 201 -3.49 -8.93 -6.16
C GLU A 201 -2.72 -10.03 -5.44
N GLY A 202 -1.39 -10.10 -5.58
CA GLY A 202 -0.47 -10.86 -4.71
C GLY A 202 -0.59 -12.39 -4.65
N ALA A 203 -1.79 -12.96 -4.78
CA ALA A 203 -2.11 -14.37 -4.90
C ALA A 203 -2.79 -14.71 -6.25
N LYS A 204 -3.15 -13.69 -7.05
CA LYS A 204 -3.85 -13.88 -8.32
C LYS A 204 -3.78 -12.67 -9.25
N THR A 205 -3.98 -12.91 -10.54
CA THR A 205 -4.20 -11.88 -11.56
C THR A 205 -5.55 -12.10 -12.22
N ARG A 206 -6.43 -11.11 -12.15
CA ARG A 206 -7.75 -11.10 -12.82
C ARG A 206 -7.71 -10.19 -14.03
N THR A 207 -8.23 -10.65 -15.15
CA THR A 207 -8.29 -9.86 -16.39
C THR A 207 -9.74 -9.61 -16.76
N LEU A 208 -10.03 -8.36 -17.14
CA LEU A 208 -11.35 -7.89 -17.52
C LEU A 208 -11.29 -7.16 -18.86
N ILE A 209 -12.44 -7.11 -19.54
CA ILE A 209 -12.70 -6.26 -20.70
C ILE A 209 -13.79 -5.26 -20.36
N LYS A 210 -13.77 -4.11 -21.01
CA LYS A 210 -14.81 -3.08 -20.85
C LYS A 210 -15.85 -3.26 -21.94
N VAL A 211 -17.09 -3.60 -21.55
CA VAL A 211 -18.23 -3.76 -22.46
C VAL A 211 -19.25 -2.69 -22.10
N SER A 212 -19.37 -1.66 -22.96
CA SER A 212 -20.11 -0.44 -22.62
C SER A 212 -19.53 0.22 -21.35
N ASP A 213 -20.34 0.44 -20.31
CA ASP A 213 -19.92 1.03 -19.04
C ASP A 213 -19.58 -0.01 -17.95
N ASP A 214 -19.70 -1.31 -18.24
CA ASP A 214 -19.46 -2.38 -17.26
C ASP A 214 -18.15 -3.15 -17.58
N TYR A 215 -17.48 -3.65 -16.56
CA TYR A 215 -16.29 -4.50 -16.69
C TYR A 215 -16.66 -5.97 -16.55
N GLN A 216 -16.33 -6.78 -17.54
CA GLN A 216 -16.65 -8.21 -17.57
C GLN A 216 -15.37 -9.05 -17.40
N PRO A 217 -15.39 -10.10 -16.56
CA PRO A 217 -14.22 -10.95 -16.38
C PRO A 217 -13.92 -11.77 -17.64
N VAL A 218 -12.66 -11.79 -18.03
CA VAL A 218 -12.11 -12.69 -19.05
C VAL A 218 -11.61 -13.98 -18.40
N GLY A 219 -10.87 -13.86 -17.29
CA GLY A 219 -10.31 -15.00 -16.56
C GLY A 219 -9.46 -14.59 -15.36
N GLU A 220 -9.04 -15.58 -14.58
CA GLU A 220 -8.19 -15.43 -13.40
C GLU A 220 -7.03 -16.44 -13.47
N THR A 221 -5.82 -15.99 -13.16
CA THR A 221 -4.62 -16.84 -13.06
C THR A 221 -4.16 -16.89 -11.60
N ALA A 222 -3.79 -18.08 -11.11
CA ALA A 222 -3.49 -18.34 -9.70
C ALA A 222 -2.00 -18.21 -9.32
N ILE A 223 -1.14 -17.79 -10.27
CA ILE A 223 0.32 -17.67 -10.06
C ILE A 223 0.74 -16.23 -10.35
N PRO A 224 0.76 -15.34 -9.34
CA PRO A 224 1.28 -13.98 -9.46
C PRO A 224 2.78 -13.98 -9.17
N VAL A 225 3.53 -14.87 -9.81
CA VAL A 225 4.99 -14.76 -9.72
C VAL A 225 5.38 -13.69 -10.73
N ASP A 226 5.71 -12.51 -10.21
CA ASP A 226 6.31 -11.45 -11.00
C ASP A 226 7.73 -11.89 -11.35
N TYR A 227 7.92 -12.23 -12.62
CA TYR A 227 9.23 -12.50 -13.15
C TYR A 227 9.78 -11.20 -13.64
N ILE A 228 10.67 -10.67 -12.84
CA ILE A 228 11.54 -9.64 -13.31
C ILE A 228 12.76 -10.42 -13.87
N CYS A 229 12.78 -10.64 -15.20
CA CYS A 229 13.93 -11.18 -15.93
C CYS A 229 14.04 -10.69 -17.40
N GLU A 230 15.14 -11.04 -18.07
CA GLU A 230 15.16 -11.06 -19.53
C GLU A 230 14.52 -12.35 -20.04
N PRO A 231 13.60 -12.28 -21.02
CA PRO A 231 12.94 -13.48 -21.52
C PRO A 231 13.89 -14.37 -22.32
N THR A 232 13.64 -15.67 -22.29
CA THR A 232 14.30 -16.66 -23.14
C THR A 232 13.23 -17.41 -23.94
N PRO A 233 13.27 -17.40 -25.30
CA PRO A 233 14.22 -16.71 -26.17
C PRO A 233 14.07 -15.19 -26.10
N THR A 234 15.06 -14.46 -26.63
CA THR A 234 14.99 -13.00 -26.73
C THR A 234 13.80 -12.59 -27.60
N VAL A 235 12.91 -11.77 -27.04
CA VAL A 235 11.75 -11.21 -27.72
C VAL A 235 12.10 -9.82 -28.29
N GLY A 236 11.73 -9.55 -29.53
CA GLY A 236 12.03 -8.26 -30.19
C GLY A 236 11.33 -7.08 -29.52
N GLY A 237 12.02 -5.93 -29.41
CA GLY A 237 11.50 -4.72 -28.74
C GLY A 237 11.96 -4.56 -27.28
N HIS A 238 12.50 -5.61 -26.67
CA HIS A 238 12.98 -5.62 -25.29
C HIS A 238 14.51 -5.65 -25.28
N LYS A 239 15.15 -4.51 -24.98
CA LYS A 239 16.64 -4.40 -24.91
C LYS A 239 17.18 -4.51 -23.50
N THR A 240 16.31 -4.41 -22.51
CA THR A 240 16.62 -4.41 -21.08
C THR A 240 15.67 -5.38 -20.40
N TYR A 241 16.11 -5.84 -19.24
CA TYR A 241 15.28 -6.45 -18.22
C TYR A 241 13.82 -5.95 -18.17
N SER A 242 12.84 -6.87 -18.07
CA SER A 242 11.40 -6.59 -18.04
C SER A 242 10.70 -7.28 -16.87
N GLU A 243 9.57 -6.72 -16.45
CA GLU A 243 8.64 -7.36 -15.52
C GLU A 243 7.52 -8.08 -16.27
N TRP A 244 7.40 -9.38 -16.03
CA TRP A 244 6.45 -10.26 -16.68
C TRP A 244 5.37 -10.69 -15.70
N VAL A 245 4.11 -10.40 -16.06
CA VAL A 245 2.92 -10.80 -15.31
C VAL A 245 2.12 -11.80 -16.13
N ARG A 246 1.61 -12.85 -15.50
CA ARG A 246 0.74 -13.81 -16.15
C ARG A 246 -0.71 -13.33 -16.13
N VAL A 247 -1.32 -13.22 -17.30
CA VAL A 247 -2.68 -12.72 -17.52
C VAL A 247 -3.53 -13.73 -18.27
N ALA A 248 -4.84 -13.67 -18.07
CA ALA A 248 -5.81 -14.44 -18.85
C ALA A 248 -6.24 -13.60 -20.07
N TYR A 249 -6.42 -14.25 -21.22
CA TYR A 249 -7.02 -13.65 -22.41
C TYR A 249 -8.12 -14.59 -22.93
N PRO A 250 -8.98 -14.18 -23.88
CA PRO A 250 -10.08 -15.02 -24.34
C PRO A 250 -9.61 -16.41 -24.80
N GLY A 251 -9.89 -17.44 -23.99
CA GLY A 251 -9.62 -18.84 -24.28
C GLY A 251 -8.37 -19.45 -23.63
N ASP A 252 -7.44 -18.66 -23.07
CA ASP A 252 -6.18 -19.18 -22.49
C ASP A 252 -5.48 -18.16 -21.55
N GLU A 253 -4.24 -18.44 -21.13
CA GLU A 253 -3.39 -17.57 -20.32
C GLU A 253 -1.97 -17.43 -20.90
N GLY A 254 -1.29 -16.32 -20.58
CA GLY A 254 0.07 -16.08 -21.06
C GLY A 254 0.78 -14.94 -20.32
N TRP A 255 2.01 -14.66 -20.72
CA TRP A 255 2.89 -13.66 -20.10
C TRP A 255 2.87 -12.35 -20.88
N VAL A 256 2.71 -11.24 -20.16
CA VAL A 256 2.79 -9.88 -20.71
C VAL A 256 3.92 -9.10 -20.02
N ASP A 257 4.66 -8.31 -20.79
CA ASP A 257 5.63 -7.36 -20.26
C ASP A 257 4.91 -6.10 -19.77
N VAL A 258 4.79 -5.95 -18.45
CA VAL A 258 4.16 -4.79 -17.81
C VAL A 258 5.12 -3.63 -17.60
N SER A 259 6.41 -3.80 -17.93
CA SER A 259 7.39 -2.72 -18.01
C SER A 259 7.41 -2.02 -19.37
N SER A 260 6.64 -2.52 -20.35
CA SER A 260 6.48 -1.87 -21.65
C SER A 260 5.97 -0.43 -21.46
N PRO A 261 6.54 0.57 -22.16
CA PRO A 261 6.07 1.96 -22.08
C PRO A 261 4.65 2.16 -22.61
N THR A 262 4.06 1.14 -23.26
CA THR A 262 2.67 1.14 -23.71
C THR A 262 1.68 0.67 -22.64
N VAL A 263 2.17 0.14 -21.52
CA VAL A 263 1.34 -0.37 -20.41
C VAL A 263 1.31 0.67 -19.30
N ASN A 264 0.11 1.15 -18.98
CA ASN A 264 -0.09 2.01 -17.82
C ASN A 264 -0.37 1.16 -16.57
N ALA A 265 0.17 1.60 -15.44
CA ALA A 265 0.06 0.91 -14.15
C ALA A 265 -0.42 1.87 -13.04
N TRP A 266 -1.25 1.36 -12.14
CA TRP A 266 -1.81 2.06 -10.98
C TRP A 266 -1.74 1.20 -9.72
N THR A 267 -2.08 1.80 -8.58
CA THR A 267 -2.12 1.12 -7.28
C THR A 267 -3.50 1.20 -6.61
N ASP A 268 -3.67 0.60 -5.42
CA ASP A 268 -4.90 0.77 -4.63
C ASP A 268 -5.16 2.26 -4.31
N ALA A 269 -4.14 3.13 -4.42
CA ALA A 269 -4.29 4.56 -4.23
C ALA A 269 -5.07 5.26 -5.34
N ASP A 270 -5.29 4.66 -6.51
CA ASP A 270 -5.90 5.34 -7.67
C ASP A 270 -7.38 4.99 -7.87
N PHE A 271 -7.92 4.12 -7.00
CA PHE A 271 -9.30 3.65 -7.01
C PHE A 271 -9.81 3.28 -8.42
N PRO A 272 -9.21 2.28 -9.11
CA PRO A 272 -9.58 1.97 -10.48
C PRO A 272 -11.01 1.46 -10.63
N ASP A 273 -11.71 1.90 -11.67
CA ASP A 273 -13.12 1.54 -11.92
C ASP A 273 -13.31 0.03 -12.13
N TRP A 274 -12.37 -0.63 -12.81
CA TRP A 274 -12.41 -2.09 -13.02
C TRP A 274 -12.15 -2.88 -11.74
N ALA A 275 -11.62 -2.24 -10.70
CA ALA A 275 -11.58 -2.78 -9.35
C ALA A 275 -12.88 -2.52 -8.57
N GLY A 276 -13.91 -1.96 -9.20
CA GLY A 276 -15.23 -1.72 -8.61
C GLY A 276 -15.37 -0.39 -7.86
N TRP A 277 -14.40 0.51 -7.94
CA TRP A 277 -14.52 1.86 -7.39
C TRP A 277 -15.42 2.74 -8.24
N ALA A 278 -16.30 3.51 -7.60
CA ALA A 278 -17.20 4.43 -8.29
C ALA A 278 -17.30 5.76 -7.53
N LEU A 279 -16.97 6.85 -8.21
CA LEU A 279 -17.24 8.21 -7.73
C LEU A 279 -18.59 8.66 -8.28
N ILE A 280 -19.53 8.95 -7.40
CA ILE A 280 -20.91 9.29 -7.74
C ILE A 280 -21.14 10.77 -7.48
N ASP A 281 -21.19 11.55 -8.54
CA ASP A 281 -21.50 12.98 -8.58
C ASP A 281 -22.55 13.35 -9.64
N ASP A 282 -23.29 12.35 -10.14
CA ASP A 282 -24.35 12.51 -11.15
C ASP A 282 -25.69 13.00 -10.56
N ASP A 283 -25.72 13.32 -9.27
CA ASP A 283 -26.88 13.89 -8.59
C ASP A 283 -26.61 15.32 -8.08
N ALA A 284 -27.14 16.29 -8.82
CA ALA A 284 -27.02 17.71 -8.51
C ALA A 284 -28.20 18.25 -7.71
N THR A 285 -29.23 17.44 -7.41
CA THR A 285 -30.42 17.96 -6.71
C THR A 285 -30.10 18.19 -5.23
N PRO A 286 -30.50 19.33 -4.65
CA PRO A 286 -30.26 19.61 -3.24
C PRO A 286 -31.34 19.00 -2.33
N ASP A 287 -32.25 18.21 -2.91
CA ASP A 287 -33.47 17.70 -2.29
C ASP A 287 -33.25 16.47 -1.41
N GLY A 288 -32.00 16.04 -1.19
CA GLY A 288 -31.67 14.93 -0.29
C GLY A 288 -32.20 13.55 -0.71
N GLN A 289 -32.93 13.48 -1.82
CA GLN A 289 -33.39 12.24 -2.44
C GLN A 289 -32.27 11.70 -3.32
N CYS A 290 -32.10 10.37 -3.40
CA CYS A 290 -31.12 9.78 -4.29
C CYS A 290 -31.65 9.77 -5.73
N ASN A 291 -31.26 10.77 -6.52
CA ASN A 291 -31.61 10.89 -7.94
C ASN A 291 -30.54 10.36 -8.88
N SER A 292 -29.40 9.92 -8.36
CA SER A 292 -28.31 9.28 -9.12
C SER A 292 -28.82 8.11 -9.97
N ALA A 293 -28.67 8.24 -11.29
CA ALA A 293 -28.98 7.16 -12.22
C ALA A 293 -28.03 5.98 -12.02
N THR A 294 -26.76 6.27 -11.69
CA THR A 294 -25.73 5.27 -11.44
C THR A 294 -26.06 4.40 -10.22
N VAL A 295 -26.45 5.01 -9.10
CA VAL A 295 -26.84 4.28 -7.88
C VAL A 295 -28.14 3.50 -8.08
N LYS A 296 -29.14 4.07 -8.78
CA LYS A 296 -30.38 3.37 -9.11
C LYS A 296 -30.12 2.11 -9.95
N LYS A 297 -29.33 2.23 -11.03
CA LYS A 297 -28.90 1.09 -11.88
C LYS A 297 -28.13 0.05 -11.08
N ALA A 298 -27.25 0.48 -10.16
CA ALA A 298 -26.52 -0.44 -9.31
C ALA A 298 -27.45 -1.25 -8.41
N ARG A 299 -28.45 -0.63 -7.79
CA ARG A 299 -29.39 -1.31 -6.88
C ARG A 299 -30.33 -2.32 -7.55
N GLU A 300 -30.46 -2.29 -8.87
CA GLU A 300 -31.18 -3.33 -9.62
C GLU A 300 -30.42 -4.67 -9.63
N LYS A 301 -29.11 -4.66 -9.39
CA LYS A 301 -28.27 -5.87 -9.31
C LYS A 301 -28.34 -6.44 -7.88
N GLN A 302 -28.48 -7.77 -7.74
CA GLN A 302 -28.73 -8.42 -6.42
C GLN A 302 -27.53 -8.37 -5.45
N ASP A 303 -26.29 -8.29 -5.93
CA ASP A 303 -25.07 -8.47 -5.13
C ASP A 303 -24.07 -7.29 -5.21
N VAL A 304 -24.55 -6.05 -5.32
CA VAL A 304 -23.64 -4.88 -5.41
C VAL A 304 -22.92 -4.61 -4.09
N ASP A 305 -21.60 -4.49 -4.18
CA ASP A 305 -20.74 -4.03 -3.10
C ASP A 305 -20.64 -2.49 -3.10
N PHE A 306 -21.48 -1.84 -2.30
CA PHE A 306 -21.41 -0.39 -2.10
C PHE A 306 -20.21 0.09 -1.27
N THR A 307 -19.34 -0.82 -0.77
CA THR A 307 -18.18 -0.39 0.02
C THR A 307 -17.12 0.36 -0.79
N ARG A 308 -17.19 0.27 -2.12
CA ARG A 308 -16.30 0.98 -3.07
C ARG A 308 -16.97 2.19 -3.74
N PHE A 309 -18.16 2.58 -3.29
CA PHE A 309 -18.83 3.79 -3.75
C PHE A 309 -18.39 4.98 -2.90
N ILE A 310 -18.18 6.11 -3.55
CA ILE A 310 -17.88 7.40 -2.94
C ILE A 310 -18.87 8.39 -3.51
N CYS A 311 -19.80 8.88 -2.68
CA CYS A 311 -20.96 9.61 -3.15
C CYS A 311 -20.93 11.07 -2.68
N LYS A 312 -21.27 11.98 -3.58
CA LYS A 312 -21.26 13.43 -3.34
C LYS A 312 -22.67 13.93 -3.04
N PHE A 313 -22.91 14.36 -1.81
CA PHE A 313 -24.19 14.97 -1.40
C PHE A 313 -24.02 15.82 -0.13
N PRO A 314 -25.02 16.63 0.26
CA PRO A 314 -24.90 17.47 1.44
C PRO A 314 -24.91 16.70 2.77
N LEU A 315 -24.20 17.22 3.76
CA LEU A 315 -24.15 16.62 5.09
C LEU A 315 -25.53 16.65 5.78
N GLU A 316 -25.98 15.49 6.28
CA GLU A 316 -27.31 15.36 6.89
C GLU A 316 -27.52 16.26 8.12
N TRP A 317 -26.45 16.59 8.82
CA TRP A 317 -26.43 17.21 10.15
C TRP A 317 -26.38 18.74 10.12
N ASP A 318 -26.52 19.35 8.93
CA ASP A 318 -26.75 20.78 8.74
C ASP A 318 -28.25 21.10 8.72
N PHE A 319 -28.73 21.74 9.80
CA PHE A 319 -30.13 22.10 9.92
C PHE A 319 -30.55 23.22 8.94
N ALA A 320 -29.63 24.09 8.52
CA ALA A 320 -29.96 25.21 7.65
C ALA A 320 -30.50 24.76 6.29
N SER A 321 -30.07 23.58 5.83
CA SER A 321 -30.52 22.95 4.58
C SER A 321 -31.71 22.00 4.73
N PHE A 322 -32.32 21.87 5.92
CA PHE A 322 -33.38 20.89 6.18
C PHE A 322 -34.55 21.00 5.21
N ASP A 323 -35.14 22.19 5.05
CA ASP A 323 -36.33 22.34 4.20
C ASP A 323 -35.99 22.05 2.73
N THR A 324 -34.80 22.44 2.27
CA THR A 324 -34.31 22.13 0.93
C THR A 324 -34.22 20.62 0.72
N ARG A 325 -33.68 19.88 1.69
CA ARG A 325 -33.44 18.43 1.61
C ARG A 325 -34.65 17.54 1.87
N PHE A 326 -35.74 18.05 2.43
CA PHE A 326 -36.84 17.19 2.85
C PHE A 326 -38.22 17.68 2.44
N SER A 327 -38.36 18.87 1.83
CA SER A 327 -39.68 19.38 1.43
C SER A 327 -40.40 18.49 0.42
N TRP A 328 -39.69 17.64 -0.32
CA TRP A 328 -40.27 16.66 -1.24
C TRP A 328 -41.18 15.65 -0.53
N LEU A 329 -40.98 15.37 0.76
CA LEU A 329 -41.83 14.49 1.57
C LEU A 329 -43.29 14.98 1.64
N LYS A 330 -43.54 16.28 1.40
CA LYS A 330 -44.87 16.90 1.43
C LYS A 330 -45.65 16.74 0.11
N ALA A 331 -45.05 16.12 -0.90
CA ALA A 331 -45.66 15.86 -2.20
C ALA A 331 -45.56 14.36 -2.55
N PRO A 332 -46.52 13.83 -3.33
CA PRO A 332 -46.49 12.43 -3.72
C PRO A 332 -45.31 12.19 -4.66
N ASN A 333 -44.60 11.08 -4.47
CA ASN A 333 -43.47 10.65 -5.31
C ASN A 333 -43.38 9.12 -5.32
N ASP A 334 -42.50 8.57 -6.16
CA ASP A 334 -42.36 7.12 -6.36
C ASP A 334 -42.03 6.36 -5.06
N SER A 335 -41.23 6.99 -4.19
CA SER A 335 -40.80 6.44 -2.89
C SER A 335 -41.82 6.66 -1.78
N GLN A 336 -42.66 7.68 -1.92
CA GLN A 336 -43.68 8.07 -0.95
C GLN A 336 -44.96 8.55 -1.67
N PRO A 337 -45.85 7.61 -2.07
CA PRO A 337 -47.09 7.95 -2.77
C PRO A 337 -48.07 8.76 -1.92
N GLU A 338 -48.07 8.54 -0.60
CA GLU A 338 -48.87 9.30 0.36
C GLU A 338 -48.02 10.41 1.01
N PRO A 339 -48.30 11.70 0.70
CA PRO A 339 -47.52 12.81 1.21
C PRO A 339 -47.53 12.89 2.74
N MET A 340 -46.41 13.30 3.31
CA MET A 340 -46.29 13.59 4.72
C MET A 340 -47.18 14.78 5.10
N SER A 341 -48.01 14.61 6.15
CA SER A 341 -48.82 15.71 6.69
C SER A 341 -47.94 16.84 7.24
N GLU A 342 -48.43 18.08 7.21
CA GLU A 342 -47.73 19.24 7.81
C GLU A 342 -47.35 19.01 9.28
N LYS A 343 -48.21 18.32 10.04
CA LYS A 343 -47.92 17.96 11.43
C LYS A 343 -46.72 17.01 11.52
N SER A 344 -46.72 15.94 10.72
CA SER A 344 -45.62 14.96 10.69
C SER A 344 -44.32 15.61 10.22
N TYR A 345 -44.39 16.50 9.23
CA TYR A 345 -43.23 17.24 8.72
C TYR A 345 -42.65 18.18 9.79
N SER A 346 -43.51 18.90 10.51
CA SER A 346 -43.07 19.73 11.63
C SER A 346 -42.42 18.91 12.75
N GLU A 347 -42.94 17.71 13.05
CA GLU A 347 -42.35 16.82 14.05
C GLU A 347 -40.98 16.27 13.60
N LEU A 348 -40.85 15.88 12.33
CA LEU A 348 -39.57 15.48 11.73
C LEU A 348 -38.56 16.63 11.77
N LYS A 349 -39.00 17.85 11.47
CA LYS A 349 -38.16 19.05 11.50
C LYS A 349 -37.59 19.33 12.88
N GLU A 350 -38.42 19.24 13.91
CA GLU A 350 -37.95 19.39 15.30
C GLU A 350 -37.02 18.23 15.72
N HIS A 351 -37.26 17.01 15.24
CA HIS A 351 -36.34 15.88 15.44
C HIS A 351 -34.97 16.12 14.80
N ALA A 352 -34.94 16.47 13.52
CA ALA A 352 -33.70 16.77 12.80
C ALA A 352 -32.94 17.94 13.45
N LYS A 353 -33.65 18.99 13.90
CA LYS A 353 -33.05 20.11 14.63
C LYS A 353 -32.36 19.66 15.92
N ALA A 354 -32.97 18.73 16.66
CA ALA A 354 -32.42 18.23 17.91
C ALA A 354 -31.15 17.36 17.74
N LEU A 355 -30.96 16.78 16.55
CA LEU A 355 -29.78 15.99 16.18
C LEU A 355 -28.68 16.82 15.48
N SER A 356 -29.05 17.95 14.88
CA SER A 356 -28.13 18.77 14.08
C SER A 356 -27.12 19.55 14.95
N PHE A 357 -25.93 19.75 14.38
CA PHE A 357 -24.84 20.42 15.08
C PHE A 357 -23.89 21.22 14.18
N PHE A 358 -24.13 21.25 12.86
CA PHE A 358 -23.22 21.88 11.91
C PHE A 358 -22.89 23.34 12.21
N ASP A 359 -23.88 24.10 12.67
CA ASP A 359 -23.78 25.51 13.08
C ASP A 359 -22.83 25.75 14.26
N LYS A 360 -22.52 24.70 15.02
CA LYS A 360 -21.63 24.72 16.20
C LYS A 360 -20.19 24.35 15.86
N LEU A 361 -19.92 23.93 14.62
CA LEU A 361 -18.57 23.55 14.21
C LEU A 361 -17.65 24.78 14.10
N PRO A 362 -16.33 24.62 14.24
CA PRO A 362 -15.38 25.70 13.91
C PRO A 362 -15.57 26.17 12.46
N VAL A 363 -15.41 27.48 12.20
CA VAL A 363 -15.63 28.08 10.87
C VAL A 363 -14.82 27.36 9.77
N GLY A 364 -13.56 27.01 10.04
CA GLY A 364 -12.75 26.26 9.07
C GLY A 364 -13.34 24.90 8.71
N THR A 365 -13.89 24.18 9.69
CA THR A 365 -14.59 22.91 9.47
C THR A 365 -15.90 23.11 8.72
N GLN A 366 -16.66 24.17 9.04
CA GLN A 366 -17.88 24.49 8.28
C GLN A 366 -17.54 24.73 6.81
N ASN A 367 -16.47 25.46 6.51
CA ASN A 367 -16.05 25.70 5.13
C ASN A 367 -15.65 24.41 4.39
N GLU A 368 -15.00 23.46 5.07
CA GLU A 368 -14.61 22.17 4.48
C GLU A 368 -15.79 21.21 4.26
N LEU A 369 -16.85 21.33 5.08
CA LEU A 369 -18.00 20.41 5.10
C LEU A 369 -19.32 21.06 4.66
N ALA A 370 -19.29 22.30 4.16
CA ALA A 370 -20.46 23.00 3.64
C ALA A 370 -20.80 22.55 2.21
N GLY A 371 -22.08 22.69 1.84
CA GLY A 371 -22.55 22.30 0.52
C GLY A 371 -22.50 20.78 0.35
N GLN A 372 -21.99 20.32 -0.80
CA GLN A 372 -21.83 18.89 -1.09
C GLN A 372 -20.46 18.39 -0.63
N VAL A 373 -20.45 17.25 0.05
CA VAL A 373 -19.26 16.59 0.62
C VAL A 373 -19.18 15.17 0.06
N TRP A 374 -17.98 14.60 0.01
CA TRP A 374 -17.78 13.21 -0.40
C TRP A 374 -17.93 12.27 0.80
N HIS A 375 -18.87 11.35 0.70
CA HIS A 375 -19.17 10.31 1.68
C HIS A 375 -18.66 8.96 1.20
N CYS A 376 -18.05 8.20 2.10
CA CYS A 376 -17.60 6.85 1.83
C CYS A 376 -18.33 5.87 2.74
N ASP A 377 -18.54 4.63 2.29
CA ASP A 377 -18.81 3.54 3.22
C ASP A 377 -17.64 3.43 4.21
N PRO A 378 -17.87 3.49 5.53
CA PRO A 378 -16.78 3.49 6.50
C PRO A 378 -15.92 2.23 6.45
N ARG A 379 -16.48 1.08 6.06
CA ARG A 379 -15.75 -0.20 5.99
C ARG A 379 -14.73 -0.14 4.85
N GLY A 380 -15.15 0.31 3.68
CA GLY A 380 -14.30 0.40 2.49
C GLY A 380 -13.15 1.38 2.68
N LEU A 381 -13.45 2.59 3.18
CA LEU A 381 -12.41 3.59 3.45
C LEU A 381 -11.43 3.11 4.52
N MET A 382 -11.90 2.51 5.62
CA MET A 382 -10.99 1.97 6.65
C MET A 382 -10.04 0.90 6.10
N ILE A 383 -10.50 0.01 5.22
CA ILE A 383 -9.64 -0.98 4.56
C ILE A 383 -8.54 -0.28 3.73
N GLN A 384 -8.91 0.75 2.97
CA GLN A 384 -7.93 1.51 2.17
C GLN A 384 -6.92 2.26 3.03
N LEU A 385 -7.38 2.91 4.10
CA LEU A 385 -6.48 3.59 5.03
C LEU A 385 -5.51 2.62 5.70
N GLN A 386 -5.94 1.39 6.02
CA GLN A 386 -5.08 0.33 6.56
C GLN A 386 -4.03 -0.16 5.56
N LYS A 387 -4.41 -0.35 4.29
CA LYS A 387 -3.46 -0.69 3.22
C LYS A 387 -2.39 0.39 3.03
N ALA A 388 -2.74 1.65 3.28
CA ALA A 388 -1.88 2.80 3.09
C ALA A 388 -0.96 3.11 4.29
N GLU A 389 -0.84 2.22 5.28
CA GLU A 389 -0.07 2.44 6.49
C GLU A 389 1.43 2.16 6.38
N ARG A 390 1.91 1.63 5.26
CA ARG A 390 3.36 1.49 5.06
C ARG A 390 3.96 2.86 4.76
N ARG A 391 5.01 3.27 5.49
CA ARG A 391 5.79 4.50 5.23
C ARG A 391 7.25 4.16 4.98
N LEU A 392 7.81 4.64 3.88
CA LEU A 392 9.24 4.60 3.61
C LEU A 392 9.93 5.57 4.55
N ILE A 393 10.85 5.06 5.39
CA ILE A 393 11.61 5.87 6.34
C ILE A 393 13.08 6.02 5.92
N PHE A 394 13.55 5.21 4.97
CA PHE A 394 14.88 5.34 4.40
C PHE A 394 14.99 4.61 3.06
N SER A 395 15.73 5.20 2.12
CA SER A 395 16.15 4.54 0.88
C SER A 395 17.58 4.94 0.52
N THR A 396 18.37 4.00 0.02
CA THR A 396 19.67 4.29 -0.60
C THR A 396 19.51 5.12 -1.87
N LYS A 397 20.62 5.71 -2.34
CA LYS A 397 20.67 6.44 -3.61
C LYS A 397 20.46 5.53 -4.82
N ASN A 398 21.02 4.32 -4.78
CA ASN A 398 20.85 3.33 -5.82
C ASN A 398 19.41 2.81 -5.82
N MET A 399 18.87 2.53 -7.01
CA MET A 399 17.50 2.09 -7.18
C MET A 399 17.36 0.59 -6.92
N MET A 400 16.16 0.16 -6.55
CA MET A 400 15.81 -1.27 -6.57
C MET A 400 15.69 -1.73 -8.02
N ASN A 401 16.02 -2.99 -8.30
CA ASN A 401 15.96 -3.62 -9.61
C ASN A 401 16.81 -2.90 -10.67
N ASP A 402 18.04 -2.50 -10.32
CA ASP A 402 18.96 -1.84 -11.26
C ASP A 402 19.80 -2.83 -12.06
N PHE A 403 19.24 -3.30 -13.18
CA PHE A 403 19.93 -4.20 -14.11
C PHE A 403 20.94 -3.49 -15.03
N THR A 404 21.17 -2.19 -14.83
CA THR A 404 22.06 -1.38 -15.67
C THR A 404 23.45 -1.18 -15.07
N ALA A 405 23.64 -1.59 -13.80
CA ALA A 405 24.92 -1.54 -13.10
C ALA A 405 26.00 -2.39 -13.79
N ASP A 406 27.29 -2.05 -13.60
CA ASP A 406 28.39 -2.70 -14.33
C ASP A 406 28.56 -4.18 -13.96
N ASP A 407 28.36 -4.52 -12.69
CA ASP A 407 28.31 -5.89 -12.15
C ASP A 407 27.11 -6.70 -12.66
N MET A 408 26.08 -6.04 -13.21
CA MET A 408 24.94 -6.69 -13.86
C MET A 408 25.13 -6.93 -15.36
N ARG A 409 26.25 -6.46 -15.95
CA ARG A 409 26.55 -6.67 -17.37
C ARG A 409 27.13 -8.06 -17.61
N TYR A 410 26.91 -8.62 -18.79
CA TYR A 410 27.44 -9.92 -19.20
C TYR A 410 27.68 -9.98 -20.72
N GLY A 411 28.52 -10.91 -21.17
CA GLY A 411 28.70 -11.21 -22.60
C GLY A 411 29.12 -10.03 -23.48
N ASP A 412 29.79 -9.02 -22.96
CA ASP A 412 30.04 -7.73 -23.62
C ASP A 412 31.54 -7.44 -23.86
N LEU A 413 32.44 -8.15 -23.18
CA LEU A 413 33.89 -8.01 -23.32
C LEU A 413 34.49 -9.09 -24.23
N SER A 414 35.43 -8.66 -25.08
CA SER A 414 36.32 -9.56 -25.81
C SER A 414 37.39 -10.16 -24.88
N LYS A 415 38.04 -11.23 -25.36
CA LYS A 415 39.16 -11.87 -24.66
C LYS A 415 40.28 -10.86 -24.38
N GLU A 416 40.60 -10.02 -25.36
CA GLU A 416 41.65 -8.99 -25.28
C GLU A 416 41.30 -7.95 -24.21
N GLN A 417 40.04 -7.53 -24.13
CA GLN A 417 39.56 -6.59 -23.11
C GLN A 417 39.61 -7.18 -21.70
N ILE A 418 39.33 -8.48 -21.53
CA ILE A 418 39.44 -9.16 -20.23
C ILE A 418 40.91 -9.30 -19.83
N LEU A 419 41.78 -9.75 -20.75
CA LEU A 419 43.23 -9.82 -20.51
C LEU A 419 43.85 -8.44 -20.24
N ALA A 420 43.19 -7.35 -20.67
CA ALA A 420 43.56 -5.97 -20.38
C ALA A 420 43.17 -5.49 -18.96
N GLN A 421 42.44 -6.29 -18.16
CA GLN A 421 42.17 -6.02 -16.73
C GLN A 421 43.30 -6.51 -15.80
N GLY A 422 43.37 -5.99 -14.58
CA GLY A 422 44.38 -6.29 -13.57
C GLY A 422 45.45 -5.20 -13.46
N LYS A 423 45.38 -4.36 -12.41
CA LYS A 423 46.29 -3.23 -12.15
C LYS A 423 47.47 -3.61 -11.26
N LEU A 424 47.28 -4.47 -10.25
CA LEU A 424 48.34 -4.98 -9.37
C LEU A 424 49.25 -5.98 -10.09
N ASN A 425 48.73 -6.57 -11.15
CA ASN A 425 49.38 -7.55 -12.02
C ASN A 425 50.45 -6.98 -12.97
N ARG A 426 50.74 -5.68 -12.89
CA ARG A 426 51.75 -4.99 -13.70
C ARG A 426 53.09 -4.97 -12.96
N VAL A 427 54.05 -5.74 -13.44
CA VAL A 427 55.40 -5.83 -12.87
C VAL A 427 56.37 -5.17 -13.84
N ASN A 428 57.07 -4.12 -13.41
CA ASN A 428 58.12 -3.52 -14.22
C ASN A 428 59.45 -4.26 -13.99
N ILE A 429 59.98 -4.88 -15.04
CA ILE A 429 61.28 -5.55 -15.01
C ILE A 429 62.14 -4.93 -16.12
N PHE A 430 63.26 -4.32 -15.75
CA PHE A 430 64.21 -3.66 -16.67
C PHE A 430 63.60 -2.57 -17.58
N GLY A 431 62.55 -1.88 -17.15
CA GLY A 431 61.92 -0.81 -17.92
C GLY A 431 60.78 -1.29 -18.84
N GLU A 432 60.53 -2.60 -18.92
CA GLU A 432 59.38 -3.19 -19.60
C GLU A 432 58.31 -3.62 -18.59
N GLU A 433 57.05 -3.29 -18.88
CA GLU A 433 55.89 -3.60 -18.04
C GLU A 433 55.33 -4.99 -18.43
N PHE A 434 55.53 -5.98 -17.57
CA PHE A 434 54.97 -7.33 -17.71
C PHE A 434 53.63 -7.44 -17.00
N LYS A 435 52.70 -8.17 -17.60
CA LYS A 435 51.37 -8.38 -17.03
C LYS A 435 51.13 -9.84 -16.66
N ILE A 436 50.89 -10.11 -15.38
CA ILE A 436 50.62 -11.45 -14.85
C ILE A 436 49.16 -11.52 -14.44
N ASN A 437 48.25 -12.04 -15.28
CA ASN A 437 46.85 -12.25 -14.86
C ASN A 437 46.50 -13.74 -14.77
N LEU A 438 45.54 -14.08 -13.90
CA LEU A 438 45.07 -15.47 -13.72
C LEU A 438 43.87 -15.81 -14.62
N PHE A 439 43.61 -15.00 -15.66
CA PHE A 439 42.57 -15.27 -16.64
C PHE A 439 43.00 -16.41 -17.56
N ASN A 440 42.51 -17.62 -17.27
CA ASN A 440 42.84 -18.80 -18.05
C ASN A 440 41.70 -19.14 -19.04
N PHE A 441 41.83 -18.67 -20.28
CA PHE A 441 40.91 -18.97 -21.38
C PHE A 441 41.06 -20.37 -21.99
N ASN A 442 42.01 -21.18 -21.51
CA ASN A 442 42.14 -22.57 -21.94
C ASN A 442 41.22 -23.51 -21.14
N LYS A 443 40.61 -23.01 -20.05
CA LYS A 443 39.60 -23.76 -19.30
C LYS A 443 38.31 -23.87 -20.10
N THR A 444 37.65 -25.02 -19.98
CA THR A 444 36.26 -25.18 -20.42
C THR A 444 35.29 -24.44 -19.49
N VAL A 445 34.05 -24.28 -19.93
CA VAL A 445 32.96 -23.74 -19.09
C VAL A 445 32.82 -24.54 -17.80
N ASP A 446 32.85 -25.88 -17.88
CA ASP A 446 32.75 -26.76 -16.71
C ASP A 446 33.94 -26.60 -15.76
N GLU A 447 35.16 -26.42 -16.28
CA GLU A 447 36.34 -26.16 -15.45
C GLU A 447 36.32 -24.79 -14.78
N HIS A 448 35.70 -23.78 -15.42
CA HIS A 448 35.44 -22.51 -14.78
C HIS A 448 34.38 -22.64 -13.67
N PHE A 449 33.30 -23.39 -13.89
CA PHE A 449 32.31 -23.67 -12.84
C PHE A 449 32.88 -24.51 -11.71
N ALA A 450 33.73 -25.50 -11.99
CA ALA A 450 34.45 -26.26 -10.96
C ALA A 450 35.34 -25.34 -10.10
N SER A 451 35.88 -24.27 -10.68
CA SER A 451 36.60 -23.23 -9.93
C SER A 451 35.67 -22.47 -8.97
N MET A 452 34.43 -22.18 -9.37
CA MET A 452 33.42 -21.57 -8.49
C MET A 452 32.88 -22.55 -7.44
N ASP A 453 32.73 -23.84 -7.77
CA ASP A 453 32.39 -24.89 -6.80
C ASP A 453 33.46 -25.02 -5.73
N SER A 454 34.73 -24.99 -6.15
CA SER A 454 35.84 -24.99 -5.21
C SER A 454 35.78 -23.80 -4.28
N MET A 455 35.51 -22.59 -4.80
CA MET A 455 35.29 -21.40 -3.96
C MET A 455 34.20 -21.67 -2.93
N ALA A 456 32.99 -22.04 -3.39
CA ALA A 456 31.85 -22.29 -2.52
C ALA A 456 32.14 -23.35 -1.45
N PHE A 457 32.84 -24.43 -1.80
CA PHE A 457 33.25 -25.46 -0.85
C PHE A 457 34.18 -24.93 0.25
N TRP A 458 35.13 -24.07 -0.11
CA TRP A 458 36.10 -23.51 0.84
C TRP A 458 35.54 -22.39 1.72
N THR A 459 34.47 -21.73 1.28
CA THR A 459 33.93 -20.52 1.89
C THR A 459 32.57 -20.72 2.55
N ALA A 460 31.87 -21.81 2.27
CA ALA A 460 30.52 -22.03 2.80
C ALA A 460 30.47 -23.18 3.80
N SER A 461 30.20 -22.84 5.06
CA SER A 461 29.99 -23.82 6.14
C SER A 461 28.80 -23.42 7.02
N GLY A 462 28.23 -24.38 7.74
CA GLY A 462 27.11 -24.16 8.64
C GLY A 462 25.75 -24.04 7.91
N GLU A 463 24.79 -23.42 8.60
CA GLU A 463 23.37 -23.42 8.18
C GLU A 463 23.12 -22.73 6.84
N PHE A 464 23.86 -21.66 6.54
CA PHE A 464 23.66 -20.86 5.33
C PHE A 464 24.45 -21.35 4.13
N ALA A 465 25.25 -22.41 4.28
CA ALA A 465 26.05 -22.97 3.19
C ALA A 465 25.25 -23.34 1.92
N PRO A 466 23.98 -23.81 1.99
CA PRO A 466 23.19 -24.06 0.79
C PRO A 466 22.91 -22.82 -0.07
N LEU A 467 22.97 -21.59 0.48
CA LEU A 467 22.67 -20.37 -0.27
C LEU A 467 23.61 -20.17 -1.46
N ILE A 468 24.92 -20.34 -1.27
CA ILE A 468 25.86 -20.15 -2.37
C ILE A 468 25.66 -21.21 -3.46
N GLN A 469 25.28 -22.44 -3.10
CA GLN A 469 25.00 -23.50 -4.07
C GLN A 469 23.76 -23.16 -4.91
N ILE A 470 22.68 -22.68 -4.27
CA ILE A 470 21.47 -22.20 -4.96
C ILE A 470 21.82 -21.07 -5.94
N MET A 471 22.67 -20.14 -5.53
CA MET A 471 23.13 -19.03 -6.38
C MET A 471 23.95 -19.51 -7.57
N LEU A 472 24.90 -20.44 -7.36
CA LEU A 472 25.70 -21.03 -8.44
C LEU A 472 24.84 -21.85 -9.40
N GLU A 473 23.86 -22.59 -8.90
CA GLU A 473 22.91 -23.33 -9.75
C GLU A 473 22.09 -22.37 -10.62
N LYS A 474 21.61 -21.25 -10.06
CA LYS A 474 20.91 -20.23 -10.85
C LYS A 474 21.82 -19.60 -11.90
N PHE A 475 23.06 -19.30 -11.55
CA PHE A 475 24.05 -18.76 -12.49
C PHE A 475 24.33 -19.76 -13.63
N ARG A 476 24.51 -21.06 -13.32
CA ARG A 476 24.68 -22.14 -14.30
C ARG A 476 23.49 -22.28 -15.26
N LYS A 477 22.26 -22.13 -14.75
CA LYS A 477 21.05 -22.15 -15.58
C LYS A 477 20.91 -20.93 -16.48
N ASN A 478 21.76 -19.91 -16.29
CA ASN A 478 21.81 -18.70 -17.10
C ASN A 478 20.48 -17.90 -17.10
N GLU A 479 19.77 -17.94 -15.97
CA GLU A 479 18.43 -17.33 -15.85
C GLU A 479 18.49 -15.81 -15.66
N GLY A 480 19.48 -15.29 -14.91
CA GLY A 480 19.49 -13.89 -14.48
C GLY A 480 18.29 -13.52 -13.59
N GLY A 481 17.84 -12.27 -13.63
CA GLY A 481 16.64 -11.80 -12.90
C GLY A 481 16.86 -11.55 -11.40
N VAL A 482 15.85 -11.82 -10.56
CA VAL A 482 15.94 -11.71 -9.09
C VAL A 482 15.85 -13.08 -8.42
N LEU A 483 16.78 -13.38 -7.52
CA LEU A 483 16.73 -14.51 -6.59
C LEU A 483 16.15 -14.06 -5.25
N ARG A 484 15.12 -14.78 -4.79
CA ARG A 484 14.52 -14.65 -3.45
C ARG A 484 14.58 -16.00 -2.77
N HIS A 485 15.04 -16.04 -1.52
CA HIS A 485 15.11 -17.30 -0.78
C HIS A 485 14.98 -17.08 0.73
N GLU A 486 14.24 -17.96 1.42
CA GLU A 486 13.99 -17.83 2.87
C GLU A 486 15.27 -17.92 3.71
N LEU A 487 16.26 -18.70 3.29
CA LEU A 487 17.56 -18.73 3.97
C LEU A 487 18.27 -17.37 3.93
N LEU A 488 18.08 -16.56 2.88
CA LEU A 488 18.68 -15.23 2.78
C LEU A 488 17.98 -14.26 3.73
N ASN A 489 16.64 -14.32 3.81
CA ASN A 489 15.85 -13.58 4.81
C ASN A 489 16.29 -13.93 6.22
N LYS A 490 16.44 -15.22 6.51
CA LYS A 490 16.90 -15.71 7.81
C LYS A 490 18.31 -15.23 8.13
N ALA A 491 19.24 -15.30 7.17
CA ALA A 491 20.62 -14.85 7.35
C ALA A 491 20.69 -13.39 7.78
N PHE A 492 19.99 -12.48 7.09
CA PHE A 492 19.94 -11.08 7.51
C PHE A 492 19.23 -10.90 8.85
N LEU A 493 18.11 -11.59 9.07
CA LEU A 493 17.34 -11.46 10.31
C LEU A 493 18.19 -11.79 11.55
N GLU A 494 19.08 -12.78 11.43
CA GLU A 494 19.91 -13.24 12.55
C GLU A 494 21.24 -12.50 12.68
N HIS A 495 21.68 -11.80 11.63
CA HIS A 495 23.00 -11.18 11.56
C HIS A 495 23.20 -10.02 12.56
N LYS A 496 24.43 -9.88 13.07
CA LYS A 496 24.79 -8.87 14.09
C LYS A 496 24.61 -7.44 13.59
N THR A 497 24.98 -7.15 12.33
CA THR A 497 24.88 -5.81 11.75
C THR A 497 23.42 -5.37 11.62
N THR A 498 22.53 -6.30 11.31
CA THR A 498 21.08 -6.04 11.26
C THR A 498 20.55 -5.67 12.63
N LYS A 499 20.96 -6.40 13.67
CA LYS A 499 20.59 -6.10 15.07
C LYS A 499 21.11 -4.73 15.51
N GLU A 500 22.35 -4.38 15.16
CA GLU A 500 22.93 -3.06 15.44
C GLU A 500 22.21 -1.92 14.69
N CYS A 501 21.91 -2.13 13.40
CA CYS A 501 21.11 -1.23 12.58
C CYS A 501 19.73 -0.97 13.21
N VAL A 502 18.97 -2.03 13.49
CA VAL A 502 17.64 -1.95 14.12
C VAL A 502 17.70 -1.25 15.48
N ASN A 503 18.72 -1.53 16.30
CA ASN A 503 18.91 -0.87 17.59
C ASN A 503 19.18 0.63 17.45
N THR A 504 19.89 1.06 16.41
CA THR A 504 20.17 2.47 16.14
C THR A 504 18.92 3.19 15.65
N ILE A 505 18.17 2.60 14.70
CA ILE A 505 16.87 3.12 14.24
C ILE A 505 15.90 3.26 15.41
N LYS A 506 15.83 2.25 16.30
CA LYS A 506 15.01 2.31 17.50
C LYS A 506 15.35 3.51 18.38
N LYS A 507 16.64 3.79 18.61
CA LYS A 507 17.09 4.95 19.41
C LYS A 507 16.70 6.28 18.74
N ILE A 508 16.87 6.40 17.43
CA ILE A 508 16.47 7.58 16.66
C ILE A 508 14.96 7.83 16.83
N MET A 509 14.13 6.81 16.54
CA MET A 509 12.68 6.90 16.67
C MET A 509 12.26 7.23 18.11
N GLN A 510 12.92 6.65 19.11
CA GLN A 510 12.65 6.91 20.52
C GLN A 510 12.99 8.36 20.92
N GLN A 511 14.11 8.91 20.45
CA GLN A 511 14.46 10.32 20.70
C GLN A 511 13.44 11.28 20.07
N ILE A 512 13.03 11.01 18.82
CA ILE A 512 12.03 11.83 18.11
C ILE A 512 10.66 11.69 18.78
N PHE A 513 10.28 10.49 19.20
CA PHE A 513 9.04 10.22 19.93
C PHE A 513 8.99 10.96 21.27
N TYR A 514 10.08 11.00 22.05
CA TYR A 514 10.09 11.80 23.27
C TYR A 514 10.11 13.30 22.97
N GLY A 515 10.83 13.73 21.94
CA GLY A 515 10.87 15.11 21.49
C GLY A 515 9.53 15.64 20.97
N ASN A 516 8.66 14.77 20.46
CA ASN A 516 7.32 15.11 19.98
C ASN A 516 6.21 14.91 21.03
N GLU A 517 6.58 14.85 22.32
CA GLU A 517 5.68 14.65 23.47
C GLU A 517 4.94 13.29 23.45
N CYS A 518 5.61 12.25 22.96
CA CYS A 518 5.09 10.88 22.86
C CYS A 518 3.81 10.82 21.99
N ASN A 519 3.87 11.46 20.82
CA ASN A 519 2.82 11.50 19.82
C ASN A 519 3.17 10.71 18.56
N VAL A 520 2.16 10.40 17.75
CA VAL A 520 2.36 9.84 16.41
C VAL A 520 3.25 10.75 15.57
N PHE A 521 4.09 10.14 14.75
CA PHE A 521 5.01 10.87 13.88
C PHE A 521 4.24 11.66 12.82
N LYS A 522 4.61 12.93 12.68
CA LYS A 522 4.12 13.83 11.62
C LYS A 522 5.11 13.89 10.46
N GLY A 523 4.76 14.59 9.38
CA GLY A 523 5.63 14.71 8.19
C GLY A 523 7.06 15.15 8.52
N ASN A 524 7.22 16.17 9.39
CA ASN A 524 8.54 16.64 9.82
C ASN A 524 9.31 15.60 10.66
N ASP A 525 8.61 14.78 11.45
CA ASP A 525 9.24 13.70 12.22
C ASP A 525 9.80 12.63 11.26
N PHE A 526 9.04 12.27 10.21
CA PHE A 526 9.51 11.33 9.18
C PHE A 526 10.72 11.87 8.42
N ILE A 527 10.71 13.14 8.02
CA ILE A 527 11.86 13.79 7.38
C ILE A 527 13.09 13.68 8.29
N LYS A 528 12.92 13.96 9.59
CA LYS A 528 14.01 13.86 10.56
C LYS A 528 14.48 12.40 10.75
N ILE A 529 13.58 11.44 10.87
CA ILE A 529 13.91 10.01 10.94
C ILE A 529 14.76 9.61 9.73
N THR A 530 14.36 10.00 8.52
CA THR A 530 15.11 9.67 7.30
C THR A 530 16.52 10.25 7.30
N LEU A 531 16.68 11.51 7.69
CA LEU A 531 17.99 12.17 7.78
C LEU A 531 18.87 11.54 8.86
N ASP A 532 18.32 11.30 10.06
CA ASP A 532 19.06 10.71 11.18
C ASP A 532 19.48 9.26 10.86
N ILE A 533 18.65 8.49 10.13
CA ILE A 533 19.04 7.15 9.64
C ILE A 533 20.20 7.29 8.65
N ALA A 534 20.11 8.19 7.68
CA ALA A 534 21.16 8.38 6.67
C ALA A 534 22.51 8.78 7.27
N GLU A 535 22.50 9.53 8.38
CA GLU A 535 23.72 10.00 9.05
C GLU A 535 24.29 8.97 10.03
N GLN A 536 23.44 8.26 10.78
CA GLN A 536 23.87 7.50 11.97
C GLN A 536 23.84 5.98 11.79
N VAL A 537 23.11 5.45 10.80
CA VAL A 537 22.89 4.01 10.65
C VAL A 537 23.90 3.41 9.68
N THR A 538 24.59 2.36 10.15
CA THR A 538 25.28 1.42 9.25
C THR A 538 24.27 0.38 8.78
N LEU A 539 24.08 0.27 7.46
CA LEU A 539 23.11 -0.66 6.88
C LEU A 539 23.51 -2.13 7.11
N PRO A 540 22.53 -3.05 7.15
CA PRO A 540 22.82 -4.47 7.29
C PRO A 540 23.67 -4.98 6.13
N LYS A 541 24.80 -5.62 6.41
CA LYS A 541 25.63 -6.31 5.41
C LYS A 541 26.36 -7.50 6.04
N PHE A 542 26.79 -8.45 5.23
CA PHE A 542 27.69 -9.50 5.71
C PHE A 542 29.12 -8.96 5.75
N THR A 543 29.91 -9.37 6.74
CA THR A 543 31.28 -8.88 6.97
C THR A 543 32.32 -9.84 6.42
N ASP A 544 33.60 -9.44 6.37
CA ASP A 544 34.68 -10.31 5.88
C ASP A 544 34.82 -11.63 6.68
N PHE A 545 34.34 -11.68 7.92
CA PHE A 545 34.28 -12.93 8.71
C PHE A 545 33.20 -13.90 8.21
N ASP A 546 32.18 -13.40 7.51
CA ASP A 546 31.09 -14.19 6.94
C ASP A 546 31.48 -14.85 5.62
N TRP A 547 32.70 -14.61 5.12
CA TRP A 547 33.26 -15.40 4.02
C TRP A 547 33.44 -16.88 4.36
N PHE A 548 33.44 -17.29 5.63
CA PHE A 548 33.60 -18.70 6.03
C PHE A 548 32.26 -19.43 6.22
N ASN A 549 31.13 -18.71 6.26
CA ASN A 549 29.78 -19.29 6.35
C ASN A 549 29.00 -19.17 5.02
N GLY A 550 29.67 -18.68 3.97
CA GLY A 550 29.12 -18.53 2.62
C GLY A 550 28.38 -17.21 2.39
N LEU A 551 28.03 -16.46 3.43
CA LEU A 551 27.24 -15.23 3.30
C LEU A 551 28.04 -14.06 2.73
N GLY A 552 29.34 -14.00 3.02
CA GLY A 552 30.21 -12.95 2.49
C GLY A 552 30.38 -12.96 0.96
N ILE A 553 29.98 -14.05 0.28
CA ILE A 553 29.99 -14.19 -1.18
C ILE A 553 28.58 -14.04 -1.77
N THR A 554 27.54 -14.17 -0.95
CA THR A 554 26.15 -14.02 -1.39
C THR A 554 25.77 -12.55 -1.45
N ILE A 555 26.11 -11.78 -0.41
CA ILE A 555 25.93 -10.32 -0.32
C ILE A 555 27.10 -9.72 0.47
N HIS A 556 28.10 -9.16 -0.20
CA HIS A 556 29.30 -8.62 0.46
C HIS A 556 29.09 -7.17 0.95
N ASP A 557 28.31 -6.39 0.21
CA ASP A 557 27.78 -5.08 0.60
C ASP A 557 26.34 -4.96 0.09
N THR A 558 25.59 -3.92 0.43
CA THR A 558 24.22 -3.76 -0.10
C THR A 558 24.18 -2.73 -1.21
N TYR A 559 23.86 -3.14 -2.44
CA TYR A 559 23.67 -2.21 -3.56
C TYR A 559 22.50 -1.26 -3.32
N SER A 560 21.33 -1.78 -2.90
CA SER A 560 20.12 -0.98 -2.65
C SER A 560 19.38 -1.44 -1.39
N THR A 561 18.92 -0.51 -0.57
CA THR A 561 18.14 -0.79 0.64
C THR A 561 16.98 0.18 0.77
N LYS A 562 15.79 -0.36 1.06
CA LYS A 562 14.62 0.40 1.53
C LYS A 562 14.22 -0.10 2.92
N ILE A 563 13.92 0.83 3.82
CA ILE A 563 13.43 0.55 5.17
C ILE A 563 12.06 1.21 5.31
N TYR A 564 11.08 0.42 5.73
CA TYR A 564 9.70 0.85 5.91
C TYR A 564 9.29 0.75 7.39
N LEU A 565 8.44 1.68 7.81
CA LEU A 565 7.62 1.59 9.01
C LEU A 565 6.24 1.08 8.59
N ASP A 566 5.96 -0.20 8.86
CA ASP A 566 4.71 -0.87 8.47
C ASP A 566 3.60 -0.73 9.52
N ASP A 567 3.98 -0.62 10.80
CA ASP A 567 3.05 -0.49 11.93
C ASP A 567 3.67 0.40 13.00
N PHE A 568 2.84 1.22 13.66
CA PHE A 568 3.23 2.10 14.75
C PHE A 568 2.07 2.25 15.73
N GLU A 569 2.23 1.66 16.91
CA GLU A 569 1.25 1.71 18.00
C GLU A 569 1.88 2.41 19.21
N ILE A 570 1.12 3.31 19.84
CA ILE A 570 1.49 3.92 21.11
C ILE A 570 0.82 3.16 22.24
N MET A 571 1.62 2.63 23.16
CA MET A 571 1.16 1.94 24.35
C MET A 571 1.25 2.88 25.56
N GLU A 572 0.16 3.00 26.32
CA GLU A 572 0.12 3.79 27.54
C GLU A 572 -0.13 2.87 28.74
N THR A 573 0.77 2.92 29.72
CA THR A 573 0.55 2.26 31.01
C THR A 573 0.33 3.31 32.08
N GLU A 574 -0.87 3.33 32.65
CA GLU A 574 -1.20 4.15 33.81
C GLU A 574 -0.86 3.39 35.11
N THR A 575 0.04 3.94 35.92
CA THR A 575 0.17 3.55 37.33
C THR A 575 -0.29 4.72 38.21
N VAL A 576 -0.61 4.44 39.48
CA VAL A 576 -1.07 5.43 40.47
C VAL A 576 -0.12 6.62 40.60
N SER A 577 1.16 6.47 40.21
CA SER A 577 2.22 7.48 40.36
C SER A 577 2.86 7.96 39.05
N SER A 578 2.53 7.39 37.86
CA SER A 578 3.10 7.84 36.59
C SER A 578 2.30 7.42 35.36
N ARG A 579 2.27 8.28 34.33
CA ARG A 579 1.87 7.91 32.96
C ARG A 579 3.12 7.70 32.13
N ARG A 580 3.38 6.46 31.69
CA ARG A 580 4.49 6.15 30.80
C ARG A 580 3.94 5.77 29.44
N LYS A 581 4.36 6.50 28.41
CA LYS A 581 4.08 6.19 27.01
C LYS A 581 5.29 5.50 26.39
N LYS A 582 5.01 4.44 25.67
CA LYS A 582 5.95 3.66 24.86
C LYS A 582 5.39 3.54 23.46
N PHE A 583 6.22 3.11 22.51
CA PHE A 583 5.73 2.70 21.20
C PHE A 583 6.14 1.27 20.90
N LYS A 584 5.33 0.60 20.09
CA LYS A 584 5.64 -0.64 19.41
C LYS A 584 5.56 -0.36 17.91
N ALA A 585 6.60 -0.75 17.17
CA ALA A 585 6.66 -0.50 15.74
C ALA A 585 7.19 -1.72 14.98
N ARG A 586 6.72 -1.90 13.74
CA ARG A 586 7.23 -2.91 12.82
C ARG A 586 8.05 -2.26 11.73
N LEU A 587 9.34 -2.57 11.69
CA LEU A 587 10.25 -2.18 10.61
C LEU A 587 10.32 -3.30 9.58
N THR A 588 10.28 -2.97 8.30
CA THR A 588 10.48 -3.93 7.20
C THR A 588 11.64 -3.46 6.35
N PHE A 589 12.61 -4.35 6.11
CA PHE A 589 13.76 -4.12 5.26
C PHE A 589 13.51 -4.82 3.93
N GLN A 590 13.86 -4.14 2.85
CA GLN A 590 14.03 -4.71 1.52
C GLN A 590 15.45 -4.37 1.09
N ILE A 591 16.28 -5.38 0.88
CA ILE A 591 17.70 -5.25 0.58
C ILE A 591 17.98 -6.00 -0.71
N GLN A 592 18.72 -5.34 -1.61
CA GLN A 592 19.20 -5.91 -2.85
C GLN A 592 20.71 -5.74 -2.98
N ASP A 593 21.34 -6.76 -3.54
CA ASP A 593 22.72 -6.75 -3.98
C ASP A 593 22.87 -7.57 -5.27
N HIS A 594 23.99 -7.43 -5.96
CA HIS A 594 24.23 -8.08 -7.24
C HIS A 594 25.12 -9.31 -7.09
N PHE A 595 24.65 -10.45 -7.60
CA PHE A 595 25.50 -11.61 -7.86
C PHE A 595 26.17 -11.45 -9.21
N GLY A 596 27.19 -10.60 -9.26
CA GLY A 596 27.99 -10.32 -10.44
C GLY A 596 29.26 -9.55 -10.09
N LEU A 597 30.18 -9.45 -11.05
CA LEU A 597 31.46 -8.78 -10.86
C LEU A 597 31.60 -7.60 -11.82
N ASP A 598 31.90 -6.42 -11.28
CA ASP A 598 32.25 -5.25 -12.07
C ASP A 598 33.74 -5.22 -12.44
N ILE A 599 34.14 -4.30 -13.31
CA ILE A 599 35.55 -4.10 -13.68
C ILE A 599 36.42 -3.64 -12.48
N ALA A 600 35.84 -2.90 -11.54
CA ALA A 600 36.53 -2.35 -10.37
C ALA A 600 36.79 -3.41 -9.28
N ASP A 601 36.04 -4.50 -9.25
CA ASP A 601 36.23 -5.63 -8.36
C ASP A 601 37.53 -6.34 -8.68
N LEU A 602 37.85 -6.48 -9.96
CA LEU A 602 39.12 -7.05 -10.35
C LEU A 602 40.26 -6.04 -10.23
N ASN A 603 40.06 -4.80 -10.67
CA ASN A 603 41.16 -3.84 -10.82
C ASN A 603 41.59 -3.22 -9.49
N GLY A 604 42.77 -3.58 -9.01
CA GLY A 604 43.38 -2.93 -7.83
C GLY A 604 42.97 -3.54 -6.49
N LYS A 605 42.27 -4.68 -6.50
CA LYS A 605 41.94 -5.49 -5.31
C LYS A 605 42.63 -6.85 -5.39
N ILE A 606 42.67 -7.63 -4.31
CA ILE A 606 43.28 -8.97 -4.33
C ILE A 606 42.52 -9.97 -5.24
N PHE A 607 41.31 -9.61 -5.70
CA PHE A 607 40.46 -10.48 -6.52
C PHE A 607 41.06 -10.78 -7.91
N GLU A 608 41.88 -9.90 -8.50
CA GLU A 608 42.64 -10.18 -9.75
C GLU A 608 43.74 -11.25 -9.58
N LEU A 609 44.05 -11.64 -8.33
CA LEU A 609 45.00 -12.71 -7.97
C LEU A 609 44.29 -14.01 -7.56
N SER A 610 42.97 -14.10 -7.72
CA SER A 610 42.19 -15.31 -7.42
C SER A 610 41.72 -16.02 -8.68
N PRO A 611 42.07 -17.31 -8.88
CA PRO A 611 41.53 -18.13 -9.96
C PRO A 611 39.99 -18.26 -9.92
N TRP A 612 39.38 -18.13 -8.72
CA TRP A 612 37.94 -18.19 -8.53
C TRP A 612 37.24 -16.99 -9.16
N PHE A 613 37.64 -15.77 -8.78
CA PHE A 613 37.09 -14.52 -9.33
C PHE A 613 37.43 -14.33 -10.81
N CYS A 614 38.62 -14.76 -11.26
CA CYS A 614 38.96 -14.75 -12.69
C CYS A 614 38.05 -15.68 -13.51
N SER A 615 37.70 -16.85 -12.97
CA SER A 615 36.79 -17.79 -13.66
C SER A 615 35.35 -17.25 -13.68
N TRP A 616 34.87 -16.68 -12.57
CA TRP A 616 33.56 -16.02 -12.51
C TRP A 616 33.48 -14.88 -13.53
N PHE A 617 34.46 -13.98 -13.56
CA PHE A 617 34.46 -12.85 -14.50
C PHE A 617 34.51 -13.30 -15.97
N ILE A 618 35.25 -14.38 -16.29
CA ILE A 618 35.24 -14.96 -17.63
C ILE A 618 33.85 -15.52 -17.97
N LEU A 619 33.25 -16.32 -17.09
CA LEU A 619 31.90 -16.88 -17.31
C LEU A 619 30.88 -15.77 -17.58
N GLN A 620 30.93 -14.70 -16.79
CA GLN A 620 29.99 -13.59 -16.90
C GLN A 620 30.26 -12.69 -18.12
N ARG A 621 31.44 -12.09 -18.21
CA ARG A 621 31.70 -10.94 -19.10
C ARG A 621 32.17 -11.33 -20.49
N TYR A 622 32.71 -12.54 -20.68
CA TYR A 622 33.25 -12.96 -21.97
C TYR A 622 32.12 -13.19 -22.99
N ARG A 623 32.19 -12.50 -24.14
CA ARG A 623 31.20 -12.57 -25.23
C ARG A 623 30.81 -13.98 -25.66
N SER A 624 31.72 -14.95 -25.59
CA SER A 624 31.42 -16.32 -26.01
C SER A 624 30.71 -17.15 -24.94
N TYR A 625 30.68 -16.71 -23.67
CA TYR A 625 30.01 -17.41 -22.57
C TYR A 625 28.75 -16.66 -22.12
N GLY A 626 28.89 -15.41 -21.67
CA GLY A 626 27.76 -14.52 -21.38
C GLY A 626 26.78 -15.05 -20.34
N PHE A 627 27.26 -15.68 -19.25
CA PHE A 627 26.38 -16.11 -18.15
C PHE A 627 25.82 -14.89 -17.40
N LYS A 628 24.50 -14.86 -17.22
CA LYS A 628 23.74 -13.72 -16.70
C LYS A 628 23.88 -13.60 -15.17
N PRO A 629 24.38 -12.46 -14.65
CA PRO A 629 24.29 -12.14 -13.23
C PRO A 629 22.82 -11.90 -12.84
N PHE A 630 22.56 -11.85 -11.55
CA PHE A 630 21.21 -11.66 -11.01
C PHE A 630 21.25 -10.87 -9.71
N ILE A 631 20.12 -10.29 -9.34
CA ILE A 631 19.95 -9.58 -8.07
C ILE A 631 19.58 -10.58 -6.98
N ASN A 632 20.22 -10.50 -5.83
CA ASN A 632 19.79 -11.15 -4.60
C ASN A 632 18.88 -10.21 -3.83
N GLU A 633 17.63 -10.60 -3.58
CA GLU A 633 16.70 -9.80 -2.78
C GLU A 633 16.34 -10.49 -1.46
N SER A 634 16.46 -9.73 -0.37
CA SER A 634 15.97 -10.12 0.94
C SER A 634 14.90 -9.17 1.44
N LYS A 635 13.85 -9.74 2.03
CA LYS A 635 12.75 -8.98 2.65
C LYS A 635 12.37 -9.59 3.99
N PHE A 636 12.54 -8.84 5.08
CA PHE A 636 12.28 -9.30 6.45
C PHE A 636 11.80 -8.16 7.34
N SER A 637 11.18 -8.49 8.48
CA SER A 637 10.63 -7.50 9.41
C SER A 637 11.08 -7.72 10.86
N PHE A 638 11.18 -6.62 11.62
CA PHE A 638 11.46 -6.59 13.06
C PHE A 638 10.39 -5.83 13.82
N TRP A 639 10.03 -6.34 14.99
CA TRP A 639 9.33 -5.55 16.00
C TRP A 639 10.32 -4.85 16.91
N ILE A 640 10.09 -3.56 17.15
CA ILE A 640 10.85 -2.76 18.11
C ILE A 640 9.91 -2.15 19.15
N GLU A 641 10.41 -2.01 20.38
CA GLU A 641 9.72 -1.34 21.47
C GLU A 641 10.64 -0.26 22.08
N GLY A 642 10.12 0.96 22.21
CA GLY A 642 10.87 2.14 22.70
C GLY A 642 10.12 2.97 23.73
#